data_AF-A0A7Y9MVR9-F1
#
_entry.id   AF-A0A7Y9MVR9-F1
#
_cell.length_a   1.000
_cell.length_b   1.000
_cell.length_c   1.000
_cell.angle_alpha   90.00
_cell.angle_beta   90.00
_cell.angle_gamma   90.00
#
_symmetry.space_group_name_H-M   'P 1'
#
loop_
_entity.id
_entity.type
_entity.pdbx_description
1 polymer ?
#
loop_
_entity_poly.entity_id
_entity_poly.type
_entity_poly.pdbx_seq_one_letter_code
_entity_poly.pdbx_strand_id
1 'polypeptide(L)'
;MEIYLFVIGVVVGGLLLHVFRRAGSAAPRTPQSAPEPDPKPEAPEALTGETPAQHLQRLRQQVEALDDQIQSPADLLRIAQFQQGATLLASAEFSDQAVLEALGSPGYALPSMAAVALPQRRRSDPDAVLELLPHLGSYPLNFVLDYLQTLPDADHLHLLLRQARDWWWGFVPFRQRLRGYLHWAAGKAPADRAVEFDGLDDEALAKLADTLGQFKEPVLEPFLQRLQDARSLRREQRVLGGFGRVVATLPPRLRLRHPALDAALQRAYEQLVATPPQPVLLVGEHGVGKSVLIDLLSERLLAEGWRVFEASAAEILAGQSYIGELEGRIREMLAVLHRERALWRAPDFYDLLHKGSHSRDPRGILDLVLPALERGELRLIGEITPRQLAQLQVARPATRSRFEVVTLAPAAPAALAQIGERWAQAQRQTLQAEVIDARTLAEAERMAAQYFPEQHEPGRLLQLLDETLQAATGAETPRLPIDDDALLQAVAKRSGLPLDVIDDRQRLELDALRRFFRQRVLGQDEAVETLLDRIAMLKAGLVDSHRPIGVFLFAGPTGTGKTELAKALGELLFGNAERLLRLDMSEFQGEDALSRLTGDDSAGQRTLIARIREQPFSVVLLDEFEKAHPKVWDLFLQVFDDARLSDRNGNTADFRHSIIILTSNVGATLARGAGPGFATVAGGYSRSAVEKAVYDTFRREFINRLDRVVLFNPLDRALMREILHKELDRTLTRRGLRNRAWAVEWEPSAIEFLLDRGFTPDLGARPLRRAIEQHLLAPLARSIVEQRAPEGDQFLFVRGAGDRLDVRFIAPDAPASMPAAGTVADPAAPADLRDIVYAPVTGGAALTRLDTALHVLHEAHAASAWRLAREADFASMGEPDFWSQPTRFQVLDRIERRDRIESALDSAGRMRARLDGVQRDGEFVARLAQLLWLLQLASDALQEQRPQDALLDLRIGASELHRHPADARRWWQQLLQMYLAWAAQRNMRVEVLQQDPEQGRAWLAIAGFGALDLLQPETGLHVQEQDADEPALRRLSAQVRVAPDLPGQARRASDADDELRVCRRYRIAPAPLVRDSVRGWRSGRLERVLGGDFDVMPSA
;
A
#
# COMPACT_ATOMS: atom_id res chain seq x y z
N MET A 1 -34.78 -39.67 2.25
CA MET A 1 -34.61 -39.52 0.79
C MET A 1 -34.61 -40.86 0.05
N GLU A 2 -34.17 -41.97 0.69
CA GLU A 2 -34.13 -43.30 0.07
C GLU A 2 -35.52 -43.94 -0.22
N ILE A 3 -36.56 -43.61 0.55
CA ILE A 3 -37.92 -44.14 0.32
C ILE A 3 -38.56 -43.56 -0.96
N TYR A 4 -38.21 -42.32 -1.35
CA TYR A 4 -38.72 -41.70 -2.58
C TYR A 4 -38.05 -42.25 -3.85
N LEU A 5 -36.78 -42.67 -3.77
CA LEU A 5 -36.05 -43.31 -4.88
C LEU A 5 -36.53 -44.76 -5.13
N PHE A 6 -36.94 -45.49 -4.08
CA PHE A 6 -37.49 -46.84 -4.22
C PHE A 6 -38.85 -46.85 -4.93
N VAL A 7 -39.73 -45.88 -4.63
CA VAL A 7 -41.07 -45.78 -5.26
C VAL A 7 -40.97 -45.41 -6.75
N ILE A 8 -40.02 -44.56 -7.13
CA ILE A 8 -39.75 -44.22 -8.55
C ILE A 8 -39.19 -45.44 -9.30
N GLY A 9 -38.31 -46.22 -8.69
CA GLY A 9 -37.74 -47.44 -9.28
C GLY A 9 -38.77 -48.54 -9.58
N VAL A 10 -39.78 -48.71 -8.70
CA VAL A 10 -40.84 -49.71 -8.89
C VAL A 10 -41.82 -49.30 -10.01
N VAL A 11 -42.13 -48.01 -10.16
CA VAL A 11 -43.03 -47.51 -11.22
C VAL A 11 -42.35 -47.57 -12.59
N VAL A 12 -41.06 -47.26 -12.69
CA VAL A 12 -40.29 -47.35 -13.95
C VAL A 12 -40.01 -48.80 -14.35
N GLY A 13 -39.74 -49.70 -13.39
CA GLY A 13 -39.57 -51.13 -13.63
C GLY A 13 -40.85 -51.84 -14.09
N GLY A 14 -42.01 -51.43 -13.59
CA GLY A 14 -43.32 -51.95 -14.00
C GLY A 14 -43.70 -51.57 -15.45
N LEU A 15 -43.25 -50.41 -15.94
CA LEU A 15 -43.51 -49.95 -17.30
C LEU A 15 -42.67 -50.71 -18.35
N LEU A 16 -41.42 -51.07 -18.01
CA LEU A 16 -40.50 -51.81 -18.88
C LEU A 16 -40.86 -53.30 -19.04
N LEU A 17 -41.46 -53.92 -18.02
CA LEU A 17 -41.93 -55.31 -18.10
C LEU A 17 -43.17 -55.50 -19.00
N HIS A 18 -43.93 -54.43 -19.27
CA HIS A 18 -45.12 -54.49 -20.11
C HIS A 18 -44.80 -54.41 -21.61
N VAL A 19 -43.69 -53.76 -21.97
CA VAL A 19 -43.24 -53.61 -23.37
C VAL A 19 -42.56 -54.89 -23.89
N PHE A 20 -41.84 -55.63 -23.04
CA PHE A 20 -41.11 -56.83 -23.45
C PHE A 20 -41.94 -58.13 -23.51
N ARG A 21 -43.23 -58.11 -23.16
CA ARG A 21 -44.09 -59.30 -23.12
C ARG A 21 -44.91 -59.56 -24.39
N ARG A 22 -44.68 -58.80 -25.47
CA ARG A 22 -45.34 -58.97 -26.78
C ARG A 22 -44.33 -59.04 -27.94
N ALA A 23 -43.50 -60.08 -27.97
CA ALA A 23 -42.97 -60.64 -29.22
C ALA A 23 -42.17 -61.91 -28.91
N GLY A 24 -42.86 -63.04 -28.86
CA GLY A 24 -42.23 -64.34 -28.76
C GLY A 24 -43.17 -65.42 -29.25
N SER A 25 -43.03 -65.82 -30.51
CA SER A 25 -43.28 -67.21 -30.97
C SER A 25 -42.95 -67.38 -32.46
N ALA A 26 -41.86 -68.10 -32.75
CA ALA A 26 -41.84 -69.10 -33.82
C ALA A 26 -40.71 -70.10 -33.57
N ALA A 27 -41.07 -71.37 -33.46
CA ALA A 27 -40.21 -72.52 -33.22
C ALA A 27 -39.64 -73.08 -34.56
N PRO A 28 -38.70 -74.05 -34.52
CA PRO A 28 -37.58 -74.18 -35.47
C PRO A 28 -37.87 -75.08 -36.68
N ARG A 29 -37.01 -74.98 -37.72
CA ARG A 29 -36.84 -76.03 -38.74
C ARG A 29 -35.36 -76.41 -38.87
N THR A 30 -35.09 -77.71 -38.73
CA THR A 30 -33.81 -78.42 -38.92
C THR A 30 -33.50 -78.66 -40.42
N PRO A 31 -32.29 -79.12 -40.77
CA PRO A 31 -31.50 -78.62 -41.90
C PRO A 31 -31.80 -79.34 -43.22
N GLN A 32 -31.64 -78.64 -44.34
CA GLN A 32 -31.56 -79.26 -45.66
C GLN A 32 -30.23 -78.92 -46.34
N SER A 33 -29.67 -79.97 -46.92
CA SER A 33 -28.40 -80.09 -47.63
C SER A 33 -28.23 -79.13 -48.80
N ALA A 34 -26.97 -78.81 -49.08
CA ALA A 34 -26.50 -77.96 -50.18
C ALA A 34 -27.01 -78.40 -51.57
N PRO A 35 -27.30 -77.43 -52.46
CA PRO A 35 -27.17 -77.61 -53.90
C PRO A 35 -25.91 -76.89 -54.45
N GLU A 36 -25.36 -77.49 -55.50
CA GLU A 36 -24.25 -77.04 -56.36
C GLU A 36 -24.43 -75.63 -56.97
N PRO A 37 -23.34 -75.01 -57.48
CA PRO A 37 -23.37 -73.63 -57.97
C PRO A 37 -23.97 -73.55 -59.38
N ASP A 38 -25.02 -72.74 -59.54
CA ASP A 38 -25.52 -72.29 -60.85
C ASP A 38 -24.86 -70.95 -61.26
N PRO A 39 -24.85 -70.60 -62.56
CA PRO A 39 -23.74 -69.93 -63.23
C PRO A 39 -23.67 -68.42 -63.00
N LYS A 40 -22.48 -67.86 -63.30
CA LYS A 40 -22.17 -66.42 -63.33
C LYS A 40 -23.34 -65.59 -63.88
N PRO A 41 -23.81 -64.55 -63.16
CA PRO A 41 -24.69 -63.56 -63.75
C PRO A 41 -23.90 -62.64 -64.70
N GLU A 42 -24.35 -62.59 -65.94
CA GLU A 42 -23.98 -61.61 -66.96
C GLU A 42 -24.29 -60.19 -66.48
N ALA A 43 -23.48 -59.22 -66.92
CA ALA A 43 -23.65 -57.80 -66.61
C ALA A 43 -24.76 -57.16 -67.47
N PRO A 44 -25.75 -56.47 -66.89
CA PRO A 44 -26.64 -55.58 -67.63
C PRO A 44 -26.24 -54.11 -67.48
N GLU A 45 -25.82 -53.54 -68.61
CA GLU A 45 -25.98 -52.17 -69.13
C GLU A 45 -25.92 -50.95 -68.17
N ALA A 46 -24.86 -50.15 -68.34
CA ALA A 46 -24.81 -48.78 -67.87
C ALA A 46 -25.91 -47.93 -68.55
N LEU A 47 -26.78 -47.32 -67.74
CA LEU A 47 -27.68 -46.26 -68.19
C LEU A 47 -26.83 -45.12 -68.76
N THR A 48 -26.97 -44.87 -70.06
CA THR A 48 -26.17 -43.90 -70.79
C THR A 48 -26.36 -42.48 -70.22
N GLY A 49 -25.33 -41.98 -69.52
CA GLY A 49 -25.28 -40.63 -68.94
C GLY A 49 -25.13 -40.54 -67.42
N GLU A 50 -25.22 -41.65 -66.69
CA GLU A 50 -25.01 -41.66 -65.22
C GLU A 50 -23.51 -41.55 -64.88
N THR A 51 -23.14 -40.61 -64.00
CA THR A 51 -21.75 -40.52 -63.51
C THR A 51 -21.42 -41.69 -62.57
N PRO A 52 -20.15 -42.13 -62.48
CA PRO A 52 -19.76 -43.22 -61.56
C PRO A 52 -20.20 -43.00 -60.10
N ALA A 53 -20.16 -41.76 -59.62
CA ALA A 53 -20.62 -41.40 -58.28
C ALA A 53 -22.14 -41.54 -58.09
N GLN A 54 -22.95 -41.18 -59.10
CA GLN A 54 -24.40 -41.37 -59.08
C GLN A 54 -24.76 -42.86 -59.08
N HIS A 55 -24.04 -43.65 -59.89
CA HIS A 55 -24.20 -45.09 -59.94
C HIS A 55 -23.89 -45.74 -58.58
N LEU A 56 -22.78 -45.32 -57.94
CA LEU A 56 -22.42 -45.80 -56.61
C LEU A 56 -23.49 -45.45 -55.55
N GLN A 57 -24.04 -44.23 -55.59
CA GLN A 57 -25.10 -43.82 -54.67
C GLN A 57 -26.40 -44.61 -54.89
N ARG A 58 -26.74 -44.94 -56.13
CA ARG A 58 -27.89 -45.80 -56.45
C ARG A 58 -27.70 -47.22 -55.92
N LEU A 59 -26.50 -47.79 -56.11
CA LEU A 59 -26.15 -49.12 -55.59
C LEU A 59 -26.20 -49.16 -54.06
N ARG A 60 -25.69 -48.11 -53.39
CA ARG A 60 -25.81 -47.94 -51.93
C ARG A 60 -27.28 -48.01 -51.48
N GLN A 61 -28.17 -47.22 -52.09
CA GLN A 61 -29.59 -47.20 -51.72
C GLN A 61 -30.26 -48.55 -51.94
N GLN A 62 -29.88 -49.28 -53.00
CA GLN A 62 -30.41 -50.62 -53.27
C GLN A 62 -29.96 -51.66 -52.24
N VAL A 63 -28.72 -51.54 -51.72
CA VAL A 63 -28.24 -52.39 -50.62
C VAL A 63 -28.94 -52.03 -49.31
N GLU A 64 -29.05 -50.73 -48.99
CA GLU A 64 -29.74 -50.26 -47.79
C GLU A 64 -31.25 -50.60 -47.81
N ALA A 65 -31.87 -50.73 -48.99
CA ALA A 65 -33.27 -51.19 -49.11
C ALA A 65 -33.48 -52.67 -48.74
N LEU A 66 -32.39 -53.45 -48.63
CA LEU A 66 -32.41 -54.87 -48.25
C LEU A 66 -31.97 -55.07 -46.78
N ASP A 67 -31.99 -54.02 -45.96
CA ASP A 67 -31.51 -54.02 -44.56
C ASP A 67 -32.08 -55.19 -43.73
N ASP A 68 -33.38 -55.47 -43.87
CA ASP A 68 -34.08 -56.54 -43.15
C ASP A 68 -33.55 -57.96 -43.46
N GLN A 69 -32.81 -58.12 -44.57
CA GLN A 69 -32.22 -59.38 -45.02
C GLN A 69 -30.75 -59.52 -44.60
N ILE A 70 -30.14 -58.48 -44.04
CA ILE A 70 -28.72 -58.42 -43.68
C ILE A 70 -28.57 -58.69 -42.18
N GLN A 71 -28.17 -59.92 -41.82
CA GLN A 71 -27.98 -60.31 -40.41
C GLN A 71 -26.51 -60.39 -40.02
N SER A 72 -25.61 -60.49 -41.00
CA SER A 72 -24.17 -60.56 -40.80
C SER A 72 -23.41 -59.83 -41.92
N PRO A 73 -22.14 -59.43 -41.69
CA PRO A 73 -21.31 -58.86 -42.75
C PRO A 73 -21.17 -59.77 -43.98
N ALA A 74 -21.21 -61.09 -43.79
CA ALA A 74 -21.11 -62.05 -44.90
C ALA A 74 -22.33 -62.00 -45.84
N ASP A 75 -23.50 -61.56 -45.37
CA ASP A 75 -24.70 -61.46 -46.20
C ASP A 75 -24.57 -60.33 -47.23
N LEU A 76 -23.79 -59.28 -46.94
CA LEU A 76 -23.49 -58.21 -47.90
C LEU A 76 -22.77 -58.75 -49.14
N LEU A 77 -21.86 -59.71 -48.96
CA LEU A 77 -21.14 -60.33 -50.08
C LEU A 77 -22.05 -61.15 -50.99
N ARG A 78 -23.27 -61.50 -50.56
CA ARG A 78 -24.25 -62.23 -51.39
C ARG A 78 -25.15 -61.30 -52.21
N ILE A 79 -25.14 -60.01 -51.92
CA ILE A 79 -25.96 -59.01 -52.62
C ILE A 79 -25.22 -58.56 -53.87
N ALA A 80 -25.81 -58.77 -55.04
CA ALA A 80 -25.21 -58.43 -56.33
C ALA A 80 -24.86 -56.93 -56.43
N GLN A 81 -25.74 -56.06 -55.94
CA GLN A 81 -25.55 -54.60 -55.93
C GLN A 81 -24.37 -54.18 -55.04
N PHE A 82 -24.13 -54.90 -53.93
CA PHE A 82 -22.98 -54.66 -53.06
C PHE A 82 -21.66 -54.99 -53.78
N GLN A 83 -21.59 -56.15 -54.44
CA GLN A 83 -20.42 -56.55 -55.23
C GLN A 83 -20.15 -55.59 -56.40
N GLN A 84 -21.21 -55.12 -57.07
CA GLN A 84 -21.11 -54.11 -58.12
C GLN A 84 -20.54 -52.79 -57.57
N GLY A 85 -21.01 -52.33 -56.41
CA GLY A 85 -20.53 -51.11 -55.76
C GLY A 85 -19.06 -51.22 -55.34
N ALA A 86 -18.65 -52.35 -54.76
CA ALA A 86 -17.25 -52.61 -54.41
C ALA A 86 -16.34 -52.69 -55.65
N THR A 87 -16.81 -53.31 -56.74
CA THR A 87 -16.06 -53.40 -58.01
C THR A 87 -15.91 -52.02 -58.65
N LEU A 88 -16.96 -51.20 -58.60
CA LEU A 88 -16.95 -49.82 -59.08
C LEU A 88 -15.95 -48.96 -58.28
N LEU A 89 -15.95 -49.09 -56.95
CA LEU A 89 -14.95 -48.47 -56.08
C LEU A 89 -13.55 -49.05 -56.23
N ALA A 90 -13.36 -50.24 -56.80
CA ALA A 90 -12.04 -50.78 -57.12
C ALA A 90 -11.50 -50.28 -58.48
N SER A 91 -12.37 -49.73 -59.33
CA SER A 91 -12.03 -49.27 -60.68
C SER A 91 -11.17 -47.99 -60.70
N ALA A 92 -10.56 -47.71 -61.85
CA ALA A 92 -9.80 -46.47 -62.06
C ALA A 92 -10.66 -45.19 -62.08
N GLU A 93 -12.00 -45.32 -62.03
CA GLU A 93 -12.93 -44.18 -62.06
C GLU A 93 -12.98 -43.39 -60.74
N PHE A 94 -12.57 -44.01 -59.62
CA PHE A 94 -12.48 -43.36 -58.32
C PHE A 94 -11.01 -43.18 -57.91
N SER A 95 -10.67 -42.02 -57.34
CA SER A 95 -9.35 -41.80 -56.74
C SER A 95 -9.22 -42.53 -55.41
N ASP A 96 -7.98 -42.77 -54.95
CA ASP A 96 -7.75 -43.41 -53.64
C ASP A 96 -8.32 -42.57 -52.48
N GLN A 97 -8.27 -41.23 -52.60
CA GLN A 97 -8.93 -40.32 -51.67
C GLN A 97 -10.45 -40.49 -51.66
N ALA A 98 -11.09 -40.64 -52.84
CA ALA A 98 -12.54 -40.86 -52.91
C ALA A 98 -12.96 -42.20 -52.27
N VAL A 99 -12.10 -43.22 -52.32
CA VAL A 99 -12.33 -44.50 -51.62
C VAL A 99 -12.19 -44.34 -50.10
N LEU A 100 -11.21 -43.56 -49.63
CA LEU A 100 -11.07 -43.24 -48.20
C LEU A 100 -12.25 -42.39 -47.69
N GLU A 101 -12.73 -41.43 -48.48
CA GLU A 101 -13.94 -40.65 -48.18
C GLU A 101 -15.18 -41.55 -48.10
N ALA A 102 -15.31 -42.53 -49.02
CA ALA A 102 -16.38 -43.53 -48.98
C ALA A 102 -16.26 -44.44 -47.74
N LEU A 103 -15.04 -44.82 -47.34
CA LEU A 103 -14.78 -45.62 -46.15
C LEU A 103 -15.18 -44.88 -44.87
N GLY A 104 -14.86 -43.59 -44.75
CA GLY A 104 -15.22 -42.75 -43.61
C GLY A 104 -16.67 -42.26 -43.61
N SER A 105 -17.47 -42.59 -44.63
CA SER A 105 -18.84 -42.09 -44.77
C SER A 105 -19.81 -42.68 -43.74
N PRO A 106 -20.88 -41.97 -43.35
CA PRO A 106 -21.87 -42.48 -42.41
C PRO A 106 -22.71 -43.61 -43.02
N GLY A 107 -22.97 -44.64 -42.22
CA GLY A 107 -23.72 -45.85 -42.60
C GLY A 107 -22.84 -47.09 -42.58
N TYR A 108 -23.37 -48.23 -43.03
CA TYR A 108 -22.58 -49.47 -43.12
C TYR A 108 -22.32 -49.90 -44.57
N ALA A 109 -23.24 -49.64 -45.50
CA ALA A 109 -23.19 -50.18 -46.86
C ALA A 109 -22.02 -49.61 -47.67
N LEU A 110 -21.93 -48.29 -47.79
CA LEU A 110 -20.88 -47.61 -48.56
C LEU A 110 -19.48 -47.80 -47.94
N PRO A 111 -19.28 -47.67 -46.61
CA PRO A 111 -18.01 -48.01 -45.96
C PRO A 111 -17.59 -49.46 -46.16
N SER A 112 -18.54 -50.41 -46.14
CA SER A 112 -18.23 -51.82 -46.36
C SER A 112 -17.86 -52.11 -47.81
N MET A 113 -18.52 -51.47 -48.79
CA MET A 113 -18.12 -51.55 -50.20
C MET A 113 -16.70 -51.01 -50.40
N ALA A 114 -16.39 -49.86 -49.79
CA ALA A 114 -15.07 -49.26 -49.84
C ALA A 114 -14.01 -50.17 -49.21
N ALA A 115 -14.27 -50.74 -48.04
CA ALA A 115 -13.37 -51.67 -47.37
C ALA A 115 -13.09 -52.94 -48.21
N VAL A 116 -14.11 -53.48 -48.91
CA VAL A 116 -13.95 -54.62 -49.82
C VAL A 116 -13.19 -54.26 -51.09
N ALA A 117 -13.23 -53.00 -51.52
CA ALA A 117 -12.47 -52.52 -52.68
C ALA A 117 -10.97 -52.32 -52.39
N LEU A 118 -10.58 -52.08 -51.13
CA LEU A 118 -9.20 -51.77 -50.73
C LEU A 118 -8.15 -52.81 -51.20
N PRO A 119 -8.36 -54.13 -51.11
CA PRO A 119 -7.36 -55.12 -51.55
C PRO A 119 -7.11 -55.13 -53.06
N GLN A 120 -8.08 -54.64 -53.85
CA GLN A 120 -8.01 -54.62 -55.31
C GLN A 120 -7.28 -53.36 -55.83
N ARG A 121 -6.98 -52.42 -54.94
CA ARG A 121 -6.33 -51.14 -55.22
C ARG A 121 -4.81 -51.27 -55.06
N ARG A 122 -4.04 -50.75 -56.03
CA ARG A 122 -2.56 -50.86 -56.04
C ARG A 122 -1.83 -49.88 -55.10
N ARG A 123 -2.51 -48.88 -54.50
CA ARG A 123 -1.90 -47.73 -53.80
C ARG A 123 -2.56 -47.34 -52.46
N SER A 124 -3.41 -48.20 -51.88
CA SER A 124 -4.05 -47.89 -50.60
C SER A 124 -3.01 -47.78 -49.48
N ASP A 125 -2.92 -46.60 -48.85
CA ASP A 125 -2.07 -46.35 -47.67
C ASP A 125 -2.74 -46.94 -46.42
N PRO A 126 -2.14 -47.97 -45.77
CA PRO A 126 -2.69 -48.58 -44.57
C PRO A 126 -2.86 -47.60 -43.41
N ASP A 127 -1.97 -46.60 -43.27
CA ASP A 127 -2.03 -45.64 -42.17
C ASP A 127 -3.27 -44.75 -42.31
N ALA A 128 -3.54 -44.24 -43.51
CA ALA A 128 -4.73 -43.45 -43.82
C ALA A 128 -6.05 -44.24 -43.61
N VAL A 129 -6.04 -45.55 -43.86
CA VAL A 129 -7.19 -46.43 -43.55
C VAL A 129 -7.38 -46.57 -42.04
N LEU A 130 -6.29 -46.72 -41.29
CA LEU A 130 -6.30 -46.93 -39.84
C LEU A 130 -6.71 -45.67 -39.07
N GLU A 131 -6.47 -44.48 -39.61
CA GLU A 131 -6.96 -43.21 -39.07
C GLU A 131 -8.50 -43.10 -39.09
N LEU A 132 -9.17 -43.78 -40.01
CA LEU A 132 -10.63 -43.74 -40.17
C LEU A 132 -11.37 -44.74 -39.27
N LEU A 133 -10.67 -45.67 -38.62
CA LEU A 133 -11.26 -46.69 -37.73
C LEU A 133 -12.23 -46.12 -36.66
N PRO A 134 -11.99 -44.94 -36.04
CA PRO A 134 -12.92 -44.38 -35.07
C PRO A 134 -14.33 -44.10 -35.65
N HIS A 135 -14.46 -43.97 -36.95
CA HIS A 135 -15.74 -43.68 -37.59
C HIS A 135 -16.45 -44.93 -38.11
N LEU A 136 -15.80 -46.10 -38.03
CA LEU A 136 -16.32 -47.36 -38.57
C LEU A 136 -17.18 -48.12 -37.54
N GLY A 137 -18.32 -48.62 -38.03
CA GLY A 137 -19.15 -49.60 -37.34
C GLY A 137 -18.64 -51.04 -37.50
N SER A 138 -19.35 -52.01 -36.91
CA SER A 138 -18.93 -53.41 -36.92
C SER A 138 -18.82 -54.04 -38.30
N TYR A 139 -19.69 -53.67 -39.24
CA TYR A 139 -19.71 -54.22 -40.60
C TYR A 139 -18.47 -53.85 -41.43
N PRO A 140 -18.18 -52.56 -41.69
CA PRO A 140 -16.99 -52.17 -42.46
C PRO A 140 -15.69 -52.63 -41.80
N LEU A 141 -15.64 -52.63 -40.46
CA LEU A 141 -14.45 -53.05 -39.72
C LEU A 141 -14.08 -54.52 -39.95
N ASN A 142 -15.05 -55.41 -40.19
CA ASN A 142 -14.75 -56.80 -40.56
C ASN A 142 -13.97 -56.87 -41.88
N PHE A 143 -14.37 -56.10 -42.88
CA PHE A 143 -13.70 -56.07 -44.19
C PHE A 143 -12.36 -55.32 -44.16
N VAL A 144 -12.22 -54.33 -43.27
CA VAL A 144 -10.90 -53.69 -43.04
C VAL A 144 -9.91 -54.70 -42.47
N LEU A 145 -10.32 -55.60 -41.57
CA LEU A 145 -9.44 -56.68 -41.11
C LEU A 145 -9.03 -57.61 -42.27
N ASP A 146 -9.92 -57.90 -43.21
CA ASP A 146 -9.61 -58.69 -44.41
C ASP A 146 -8.54 -57.99 -45.26
N TYR A 147 -8.69 -56.68 -45.47
CA TYR A 147 -7.69 -55.86 -46.15
C TYR A 147 -6.33 -55.89 -45.43
N LEU A 148 -6.30 -55.73 -44.10
CA LEU A 148 -5.05 -55.80 -43.34
C LEU A 148 -4.38 -57.19 -43.46
N GLN A 149 -5.14 -58.28 -43.59
CA GLN A 149 -4.59 -59.62 -43.83
C GLN A 149 -3.95 -59.78 -45.23
N THR A 150 -4.28 -58.90 -46.18
CA THR A 150 -3.66 -58.91 -47.52
C THR A 150 -2.28 -58.24 -47.55
N LEU A 151 -1.93 -57.49 -46.50
CA LEU A 151 -0.62 -56.86 -46.37
C LEU A 151 0.49 -57.90 -46.12
N PRO A 152 1.74 -57.63 -46.53
CA PRO A 152 2.84 -58.59 -46.41
C PRO A 152 3.21 -58.91 -44.95
N ASP A 153 3.09 -57.92 -44.07
CA ASP A 153 3.43 -57.94 -42.65
C ASP A 153 2.26 -57.46 -41.77
N ALA A 154 2.46 -57.49 -40.45
CA ALA A 154 1.50 -57.03 -39.46
C ALA A 154 2.00 -55.78 -38.70
N ASP A 155 2.92 -54.99 -39.26
CA ASP A 155 3.58 -53.88 -38.55
C ASP A 155 2.61 -52.79 -38.07
N HIS A 156 1.47 -52.67 -38.71
CA HIS A 156 0.42 -51.69 -38.40
C HIS A 156 -0.51 -52.13 -37.26
N LEU A 157 -0.26 -53.30 -36.65
CA LEU A 157 -1.07 -53.83 -35.55
C LEU A 157 -1.24 -52.82 -34.41
N HIS A 158 -0.18 -52.09 -34.05
CA HIS A 158 -0.19 -51.12 -32.96
C HIS A 158 -1.20 -49.95 -33.18
N LEU A 159 -1.39 -49.51 -34.43
CA LEU A 159 -2.37 -48.48 -34.77
C LEU A 159 -3.81 -49.00 -34.67
N LEU A 160 -4.05 -50.25 -35.10
CA LEU A 160 -5.33 -50.92 -34.90
C LEU A 160 -5.66 -51.08 -33.41
N LEU A 161 -4.70 -51.54 -32.61
CA LEU A 161 -4.89 -51.78 -31.18
C LEU A 161 -5.18 -50.49 -30.41
N ARG A 162 -4.53 -49.37 -30.74
CA ARG A 162 -4.80 -48.05 -30.13
C ARG A 162 -6.25 -47.60 -30.26
N GLN A 163 -6.96 -48.06 -31.29
CA GLN A 163 -8.34 -47.69 -31.59
C GLN A 163 -9.39 -48.68 -31.03
N ALA A 164 -8.98 -49.65 -30.21
CA ALA A 164 -9.90 -50.66 -29.69
C ALA A 164 -11.00 -50.07 -28.79
N ARG A 165 -12.20 -50.63 -28.90
CA ARG A 165 -13.42 -50.14 -28.24
C ARG A 165 -14.08 -51.24 -27.44
N ASP A 166 -14.77 -50.88 -26.36
CA ASP A 166 -15.47 -51.83 -25.47
C ASP A 166 -16.39 -52.82 -26.22
N TRP A 167 -17.07 -52.34 -27.28
CA TRP A 167 -17.97 -53.18 -28.07
C TRP A 167 -17.24 -54.24 -28.91
N TRP A 168 -15.94 -54.12 -29.17
CA TRP A 168 -15.15 -55.10 -29.94
C TRP A 168 -15.19 -56.48 -29.29
N TRP A 169 -15.22 -56.50 -27.95
CA TRP A 169 -15.39 -57.73 -27.20
C TRP A 169 -16.87 -58.15 -27.07
N GLY A 170 -17.76 -57.18 -26.87
CA GLY A 170 -19.20 -57.41 -26.65
C GLY A 170 -19.93 -57.96 -27.87
N PHE A 171 -19.50 -57.58 -29.08
CA PHE A 171 -20.13 -58.02 -30.34
C PHE A 171 -19.49 -59.30 -30.86
N VAL A 172 -20.16 -60.43 -30.64
CA VAL A 172 -19.65 -61.79 -30.93
C VAL A 172 -19.08 -61.97 -32.35
N PRO A 173 -19.74 -61.50 -33.43
CA PRO A 173 -19.23 -61.71 -34.79
C PRO A 173 -17.88 -61.02 -35.04
N PHE A 174 -17.75 -59.76 -34.61
CA PHE A 174 -16.49 -59.02 -34.77
C PHE A 174 -15.39 -59.58 -33.85
N ARG A 175 -15.72 -59.95 -32.61
CA ARG A 175 -14.77 -60.60 -31.69
C ARG A 175 -14.12 -61.83 -32.32
N GLN A 176 -14.91 -62.70 -32.95
CA GLN A 176 -14.38 -63.90 -33.62
C GLN A 176 -13.48 -63.55 -34.81
N ARG A 177 -13.86 -62.55 -35.62
CA ARG A 177 -13.04 -62.08 -36.73
C ARG A 177 -11.71 -61.49 -36.25
N LEU A 178 -11.73 -60.62 -35.24
CA LEU A 178 -10.54 -59.99 -34.69
C LEU A 178 -9.59 -61.03 -34.07
N ARG A 179 -10.10 -62.07 -33.40
CA ARG A 179 -9.25 -63.20 -32.94
C ARG A 179 -8.53 -63.89 -34.10
N GLY A 180 -9.24 -64.14 -35.20
CA GLY A 180 -8.62 -64.68 -36.42
C GLY A 180 -7.52 -63.77 -36.97
N TYR A 181 -7.74 -62.46 -36.95
CA TYR A 181 -6.72 -61.47 -37.34
C TYR A 181 -5.50 -61.48 -36.42
N LEU A 182 -5.71 -61.44 -35.09
CA LEU A 182 -4.62 -61.47 -34.10
C LEU A 182 -3.80 -62.76 -34.21
N HIS A 183 -4.44 -63.89 -34.45
CA HIS A 183 -3.75 -65.16 -34.69
C HIS A 183 -2.89 -65.13 -35.96
N TRP A 184 -3.41 -64.57 -37.05
CA TRP A 184 -2.64 -64.34 -38.28
C TRP A 184 -1.45 -63.40 -38.05
N ALA A 185 -1.68 -62.28 -37.33
CA ALA A 185 -0.64 -61.31 -37.00
C ALA A 185 0.46 -61.93 -36.14
N ALA A 186 0.11 -62.80 -35.19
CA ALA A 186 1.08 -63.55 -34.37
C ALA A 186 2.03 -64.39 -35.23
N GLY A 187 1.52 -65.03 -36.30
CA GLY A 187 2.31 -65.79 -37.26
C GLY A 187 3.25 -64.95 -38.14
N LYS A 188 3.07 -63.62 -38.17
CA LYS A 188 3.86 -62.66 -38.94
C LYS A 188 4.94 -61.94 -38.15
N ALA A 189 4.97 -62.09 -36.82
CA ALA A 189 5.94 -61.45 -35.92
C ALA A 189 6.09 -59.93 -36.17
N PRO A 190 5.05 -59.11 -35.89
CA PRO A 190 5.04 -57.69 -36.19
C PRO A 190 6.18 -56.94 -35.50
N ALA A 191 6.71 -55.90 -36.15
CA ALA A 191 7.73 -55.05 -35.56
C ALA A 191 7.23 -54.35 -34.28
N ASP A 192 8.09 -54.31 -33.26
CA ASP A 192 7.79 -53.68 -31.97
C ASP A 192 7.92 -52.14 -32.04
N ARG A 193 7.03 -51.48 -32.80
CA ARG A 193 7.08 -50.01 -33.02
C ARG A 193 6.58 -49.22 -31.81
N ALA A 194 7.25 -48.12 -31.46
CA ALA A 194 6.84 -47.25 -30.35
C ALA A 194 5.42 -46.67 -30.56
N VAL A 195 4.61 -46.65 -29.50
CA VAL A 195 3.23 -46.14 -29.52
C VAL A 195 3.12 -44.98 -28.54
N GLU A 196 2.72 -43.82 -29.04
CA GLU A 196 2.38 -42.68 -28.19
C GLU A 196 0.92 -42.81 -27.73
N PHE A 197 0.71 -42.71 -26.41
CA PHE A 197 -0.63 -42.73 -25.80
C PHE A 197 -1.14 -41.33 -25.46
N ASP A 198 -0.60 -40.32 -26.14
CA ASP A 198 -0.97 -38.92 -25.94
C ASP A 198 -2.43 -38.69 -26.37
N GLY A 199 -3.15 -37.89 -25.57
CA GLY A 199 -4.58 -37.60 -25.75
C GLY A 199 -5.56 -38.59 -25.11
N LEU A 200 -5.12 -39.76 -24.63
CA LEU A 200 -5.96 -40.68 -23.84
C LEU A 200 -5.86 -40.32 -22.35
N ASP A 201 -6.97 -40.27 -21.61
CA ASP A 201 -6.96 -40.14 -20.14
C ASP A 201 -6.79 -41.50 -19.44
N ASP A 202 -6.73 -41.51 -18.11
CA ASP A 202 -6.51 -42.74 -17.33
C ASP A 202 -7.66 -43.74 -17.44
N GLU A 203 -8.89 -43.25 -17.61
CA GLU A 203 -10.07 -44.10 -17.78
C GLU A 203 -10.06 -44.77 -19.15
N ALA A 204 -9.74 -44.02 -20.20
CA ALA A 204 -9.58 -44.53 -21.56
C ALA A 204 -8.43 -45.55 -21.64
N LEU A 205 -7.29 -45.30 -20.99
CA LEU A 205 -6.21 -46.27 -20.90
C LEU A 205 -6.64 -47.54 -20.17
N ALA A 206 -7.38 -47.42 -19.07
CA ALA A 206 -7.88 -48.59 -18.34
C ALA A 206 -8.84 -49.43 -19.21
N LYS A 207 -9.83 -48.80 -19.85
CA LYS A 207 -10.77 -49.48 -20.77
C LYS A 207 -10.07 -50.16 -21.94
N LEU A 208 -9.04 -49.51 -22.49
CA LEU A 208 -8.23 -50.06 -23.56
C LEU A 208 -7.48 -51.32 -23.10
N ALA A 209 -6.84 -51.27 -21.93
CA ALA A 209 -6.17 -52.41 -21.31
C ALA A 209 -7.14 -53.58 -21.09
N ASP A 210 -8.31 -53.29 -20.52
CA ASP A 210 -9.31 -54.28 -20.14
C ASP A 210 -9.93 -54.92 -21.38
N THR A 211 -10.24 -54.13 -22.41
CA THR A 211 -10.80 -54.64 -23.68
C THR A 211 -9.82 -55.56 -24.39
N LEU A 212 -8.57 -55.13 -24.55
CA LEU A 212 -7.54 -55.92 -25.25
C LEU A 212 -7.11 -57.16 -24.42
N GLY A 213 -6.98 -57.01 -23.11
CA GLY A 213 -6.61 -58.10 -22.20
C GLY A 213 -7.61 -59.28 -22.20
N GLN A 214 -8.87 -59.03 -22.56
CA GLN A 214 -9.88 -60.10 -22.68
C GLN A 214 -9.60 -61.09 -23.83
N PHE A 215 -8.87 -60.67 -24.88
CA PHE A 215 -8.56 -61.54 -26.01
C PHE A 215 -7.53 -62.62 -25.70
N LYS A 216 -6.63 -62.38 -24.73
CA LYS A 216 -5.59 -63.33 -24.27
C LYS A 216 -4.72 -63.93 -25.39
N GLU A 217 -4.40 -63.13 -26.40
CA GLU A 217 -3.53 -63.53 -27.52
C GLU A 217 -2.08 -63.05 -27.27
N PRO A 218 -1.03 -63.90 -27.44
CA PRO A 218 0.36 -63.55 -27.10
C PRO A 218 0.91 -62.33 -27.83
N VAL A 219 0.42 -62.05 -29.05
CA VAL A 219 0.85 -60.90 -29.86
C VAL A 219 0.47 -59.54 -29.23
N LEU A 220 -0.45 -59.54 -28.26
CA LEU A 220 -0.88 -58.32 -27.55
C LEU A 220 0.03 -57.96 -26.37
N GLU A 221 0.84 -58.90 -25.86
CA GLU A 221 1.61 -58.73 -24.63
C GLU A 221 2.55 -57.50 -24.67
N PRO A 222 3.32 -57.24 -25.75
CA PRO A 222 4.18 -56.05 -25.82
C PRO A 222 3.39 -54.73 -25.75
N PHE A 223 2.20 -54.70 -26.37
CA PHE A 223 1.33 -53.52 -26.36
C PHE A 223 0.69 -53.30 -24.98
N LEU A 224 0.20 -54.38 -24.36
CA LEU A 224 -0.37 -54.34 -23.00
C LEU A 224 0.67 -53.91 -21.96
N GLN A 225 1.91 -54.38 -22.07
CA GLN A 225 3.00 -53.98 -21.18
C GLN A 225 3.27 -52.47 -21.29
N ARG A 226 3.41 -51.93 -22.50
CA ARG A 226 3.62 -50.48 -22.69
C ARG A 226 2.47 -49.63 -22.17
N LEU A 227 1.24 -50.11 -22.31
CA LEU A 227 0.07 -49.44 -21.79
C LEU A 227 0.08 -49.43 -20.25
N GLN A 228 0.48 -50.54 -19.62
CA GLN A 228 0.68 -50.61 -18.17
C GLN A 228 1.82 -49.71 -17.70
N ASP A 229 2.93 -49.63 -18.45
CA ASP A 229 4.05 -48.74 -18.16
C ASP A 229 3.62 -47.27 -18.23
N ALA A 230 2.88 -46.87 -19.27
CA ALA A 230 2.32 -45.52 -19.41
C ALA A 230 1.37 -45.15 -18.26
N ARG A 231 0.50 -46.08 -17.85
CA ARG A 231 -0.39 -45.89 -16.68
C ARG A 231 0.40 -45.75 -15.38
N SER A 232 1.42 -46.58 -15.20
CA SER A 232 2.27 -46.55 -14.00
C SER A 232 3.03 -45.22 -13.90
N LEU A 233 3.60 -44.75 -15.02
CA LEU A 233 4.26 -43.44 -15.10
C LEU A 233 3.33 -42.28 -14.72
N ARG A 234 2.09 -42.27 -15.23
CA ARG A 234 1.09 -41.23 -14.88
C ARG A 234 0.65 -41.30 -13.42
N ARG A 235 0.44 -42.50 -12.89
CA ARG A 235 0.12 -42.69 -11.46
C ARG A 235 1.26 -42.16 -10.59
N GLU A 236 2.50 -42.48 -10.91
CA GLU A 236 3.68 -42.00 -10.20
C GLU A 236 3.80 -40.47 -10.26
N GLN A 237 3.58 -39.87 -11.43
CA GLN A 237 3.55 -38.42 -11.58
C GLN A 237 2.43 -37.76 -10.76
N ARG A 238 1.25 -38.38 -10.68
CA ARG A 238 0.15 -37.90 -9.84
C ARG A 238 0.47 -38.00 -8.35
N VAL A 239 1.04 -39.11 -7.92
CA VAL A 239 1.44 -39.32 -6.52
C VAL A 239 2.49 -38.30 -6.12
N LEU A 240 3.58 -38.19 -6.88
CA LEU A 240 4.63 -37.19 -6.63
C LEU A 240 4.10 -35.75 -6.76
N GLY A 241 3.20 -35.49 -7.71
CA GLY A 241 2.52 -34.21 -7.90
C GLY A 241 1.68 -33.78 -6.69
N GLY A 242 1.27 -34.72 -5.84
CA GLY A 242 0.60 -34.44 -4.57
C GLY A 242 1.54 -34.04 -3.43
N PHE A 243 2.85 -34.13 -3.61
CA PHE A 243 3.89 -33.80 -2.61
C PHE A 243 4.84 -32.68 -3.06
N GLY A 244 4.95 -32.46 -4.38
CA GLY A 244 5.87 -31.51 -4.98
C GLY A 244 5.82 -31.60 -6.50
N ARG A 245 6.96 -31.34 -7.16
CA ARG A 245 7.06 -31.26 -8.61
C ARG A 245 7.97 -32.33 -9.18
N VAL A 246 7.48 -33.08 -10.16
CA VAL A 246 8.35 -33.92 -11.00
C VAL A 246 8.97 -33.03 -12.08
N VAL A 247 10.29 -32.93 -12.09
CA VAL A 247 11.02 -32.08 -13.04
C VAL A 247 11.13 -32.83 -14.36
N ALA A 248 10.34 -32.42 -15.36
CA ALA A 248 10.41 -32.94 -16.72
C ALA A 248 11.46 -32.20 -17.55
N THR A 249 11.42 -30.87 -17.49
CA THR A 249 12.38 -29.96 -18.12
C THR A 249 12.71 -28.83 -17.17
N LEU A 250 13.93 -28.34 -17.23
CA LEU A 250 14.35 -27.17 -16.46
C LEU A 250 14.01 -25.89 -17.24
N PRO A 251 13.66 -24.79 -16.55
CA PRO A 251 13.37 -23.52 -17.22
C PRO A 251 14.62 -23.02 -17.97
N PRO A 252 14.45 -22.37 -19.14
CA PRO A 252 15.58 -21.82 -19.89
C PRO A 252 16.18 -20.65 -19.09
N ARG A 253 17.32 -20.89 -18.45
CA ARG A 253 18.09 -19.90 -17.68
C ARG A 253 19.56 -19.99 -18.07
N LEU A 254 20.25 -18.86 -18.06
CA LEU A 254 21.69 -18.83 -18.28
C LEU A 254 22.40 -19.53 -17.12
N ARG A 255 23.12 -20.61 -17.40
CA ARG A 255 23.87 -21.41 -16.41
C ARG A 255 25.35 -21.32 -16.70
N LEU A 256 26.03 -20.43 -15.98
CA LEU A 256 27.45 -20.18 -16.19
C LEU A 256 28.28 -21.24 -15.46
N ARG A 257 29.00 -22.05 -16.23
CA ARG A 257 29.94 -23.04 -15.70
C ARG A 257 31.28 -22.36 -15.39
N HIS A 258 31.96 -22.82 -14.34
CA HIS A 258 33.32 -22.44 -14.00
C HIS A 258 34.03 -23.61 -13.29
N PRO A 259 35.39 -23.63 -13.23
CA PRO A 259 36.12 -24.82 -12.77
C PRO A 259 35.72 -25.35 -11.39
N ALA A 260 35.50 -24.47 -10.41
CA ALA A 260 35.09 -24.88 -9.06
C ALA A 260 33.65 -25.46 -9.02
N LEU A 261 32.72 -24.90 -9.83
CA LEU A 261 31.37 -25.46 -9.98
C LEU A 261 31.42 -26.82 -10.65
N ASP A 262 32.23 -26.98 -11.69
CA ASP A 262 32.39 -28.24 -12.41
C ASP A 262 32.97 -29.34 -11.52
N ALA A 263 33.97 -29.01 -10.69
CA ALA A 263 34.53 -29.94 -9.71
C ALA A 263 33.48 -30.36 -8.66
N ALA A 264 32.69 -29.42 -8.15
CA ALA A 264 31.63 -29.70 -7.19
C ALA A 264 30.48 -30.51 -7.82
N LEU A 265 30.10 -30.21 -9.07
CA LEU A 265 29.11 -30.94 -9.85
C LEU A 265 29.54 -32.39 -10.06
N GLN A 266 30.80 -32.61 -10.45
CA GLN A 266 31.35 -33.93 -10.67
C GLN A 266 31.37 -34.73 -9.36
N ARG A 267 31.81 -34.12 -8.25
CA ARG A 267 31.78 -34.75 -6.92
C ARG A 267 30.36 -35.12 -6.49
N ALA A 268 29.39 -34.21 -6.65
CA ALA A 268 28.00 -34.50 -6.29
C ALA A 268 27.41 -35.65 -7.13
N TYR A 269 27.70 -35.67 -8.43
CA TYR A 269 27.27 -36.74 -9.32
C TYR A 269 27.85 -38.10 -8.92
N GLU A 270 29.16 -38.18 -8.68
CA GLU A 270 29.84 -39.44 -8.29
C GLU A 270 29.23 -40.08 -7.05
N GLN A 271 28.78 -39.27 -6.10
CA GLN A 271 28.26 -39.73 -4.80
C GLN A 271 26.82 -40.22 -4.90
N LEU A 272 26.02 -39.60 -5.77
CA LEU A 272 24.64 -40.01 -6.03
C LEU A 272 24.53 -41.30 -6.85
N VAL A 273 25.50 -41.53 -7.74
CA VAL A 273 25.54 -42.72 -8.62
C VAL A 273 26.35 -43.87 -8.01
N ALA A 274 27.10 -43.63 -6.93
CA ALA A 274 27.83 -44.67 -6.21
C ALA A 274 26.93 -45.82 -5.74
N THR A 275 27.55 -46.98 -5.50
CA THR A 275 26.90 -48.17 -4.94
C THR A 275 27.63 -48.57 -3.66
N PRO A 276 27.03 -48.39 -2.45
CA PRO A 276 25.71 -47.80 -2.21
C PRO A 276 25.69 -46.27 -2.45
N PRO A 277 24.53 -45.68 -2.80
CA PRO A 277 24.42 -44.24 -3.04
C PRO A 277 24.57 -43.46 -1.73
N GLN A 278 25.23 -42.30 -1.80
CA GLN A 278 25.29 -41.37 -0.68
C GLN A 278 24.45 -40.12 -0.94
N PRO A 279 23.58 -39.72 0.00
CA PRO A 279 22.88 -38.45 -0.11
C PRO A 279 23.86 -37.29 0.05
N VAL A 280 23.63 -36.22 -0.71
CA VAL A 280 24.55 -35.08 -0.81
C VAL A 280 23.93 -33.84 -0.16
N LEU A 281 24.71 -33.16 0.68
CA LEU A 281 24.40 -31.81 1.16
C LEU A 281 25.29 -30.80 0.44
N LEU A 282 24.66 -29.91 -0.32
CA LEU A 282 25.31 -28.76 -0.92
C LEU A 282 25.35 -27.62 0.09
N VAL A 283 26.56 -27.34 0.56
CA VAL A 283 26.83 -26.37 1.61
C VAL A 283 27.42 -25.11 0.99
N GLY A 284 26.81 -23.96 1.26
CA GLY A 284 27.33 -22.68 0.78
C GLY A 284 26.44 -21.52 1.19
N GLU A 285 27.00 -20.31 1.15
CA GLU A 285 26.23 -19.10 1.42
C GLU A 285 25.23 -18.79 0.30
N HIS A 286 24.31 -17.85 0.53
CA HIS A 286 23.36 -17.43 -0.50
C HIS A 286 24.09 -16.66 -1.62
N GLY A 287 23.89 -17.08 -2.88
CA GLY A 287 24.51 -16.46 -4.06
C GLY A 287 25.69 -17.22 -4.66
N VAL A 288 26.25 -18.23 -3.98
CA VAL A 288 27.46 -18.95 -4.46
C VAL A 288 27.22 -19.93 -5.62
N GLY A 289 25.99 -20.06 -6.12
CA GLY A 289 25.67 -20.91 -7.28
C GLY A 289 25.15 -22.33 -6.95
N LYS A 290 24.69 -22.60 -5.72
CA LYS A 290 24.10 -23.91 -5.32
C LYS A 290 22.99 -24.37 -6.26
N SER A 291 22.04 -23.48 -6.57
CA SER A 291 20.91 -23.81 -7.46
C SER A 291 21.35 -24.06 -8.90
N VAL A 292 22.38 -23.36 -9.39
CA VAL A 292 22.97 -23.60 -10.72
C VAL A 292 23.61 -25.00 -10.77
N LEU A 293 24.33 -25.40 -9.72
CA LEU A 293 24.91 -26.74 -9.64
C LEU A 293 23.83 -27.82 -9.69
N ILE A 294 22.75 -27.67 -8.91
CA ILE A 294 21.65 -28.65 -8.86
C ILE A 294 20.93 -28.71 -10.20
N ASP A 295 20.72 -27.57 -10.86
CA ASP A 295 20.09 -27.54 -12.16
C ASP A 295 20.96 -28.26 -13.21
N LEU A 296 22.27 -28.00 -13.25
CA LEU A 296 23.21 -28.70 -14.15
C LEU A 296 23.28 -30.21 -13.86
N LEU A 297 23.24 -30.58 -12.58
CA LEU A 297 23.17 -31.97 -12.16
C LEU A 297 21.87 -32.62 -12.62
N SER A 298 20.75 -31.93 -12.47
CA SER A 298 19.43 -32.41 -12.88
C SER A 298 19.35 -32.59 -14.39
N GLU A 299 19.89 -31.64 -15.18
CA GLU A 299 20.02 -31.74 -16.64
C GLU A 299 20.77 -33.01 -17.05
N ARG A 300 21.92 -33.27 -16.42
CA ARG A 300 22.72 -34.48 -16.68
C ARG A 300 21.95 -35.75 -16.33
N LEU A 301 21.33 -35.80 -15.16
CA LEU A 301 20.60 -36.98 -14.69
C LEU A 301 19.35 -37.25 -15.56
N LEU A 302 18.59 -36.22 -15.93
CA LEU A 302 17.45 -36.33 -16.83
C LEU A 302 17.85 -36.89 -18.20
N ALA A 303 18.99 -36.43 -18.76
CA ALA A 303 19.54 -36.96 -20.01
C ALA A 303 19.94 -38.46 -19.90
N GLU A 304 20.35 -38.90 -18.70
CA GLU A 304 20.64 -40.31 -18.38
C GLU A 304 19.37 -41.12 -18.04
N GLY A 305 18.18 -40.54 -18.20
CA GLY A 305 16.89 -41.19 -17.96
C GLY A 305 16.49 -41.28 -16.48
N TRP A 306 17.09 -40.45 -15.61
CA TRP A 306 16.69 -40.37 -14.21
C TRP A 306 15.40 -39.60 -14.03
N ARG A 307 14.70 -39.91 -12.94
CA ARG A 307 13.59 -39.11 -12.45
C ARG A 307 14.07 -38.12 -11.39
N VAL A 308 13.90 -36.83 -11.65
CA VAL A 308 14.18 -35.78 -10.67
C VAL A 308 12.86 -35.29 -10.07
N PHE A 309 12.75 -35.40 -8.75
CA PHE A 309 11.60 -34.96 -7.97
C PHE A 309 12.03 -33.83 -7.03
N GLU A 310 11.34 -32.70 -7.06
CA GLU A 310 11.61 -31.53 -6.22
C GLU A 310 10.47 -31.34 -5.23
N ALA A 311 10.79 -31.33 -3.93
CA ALA A 311 9.80 -31.05 -2.88
C ALA A 311 10.47 -30.50 -1.62
N SER A 312 9.95 -29.38 -1.15
CA SER A 312 10.27 -28.76 0.14
C SER A 312 9.50 -29.39 1.30
N ALA A 313 9.94 -29.12 2.52
CA ALA A 313 9.22 -29.51 3.72
C ALA A 313 7.78 -28.97 3.77
N ALA A 314 7.54 -27.76 3.24
CA ALA A 314 6.21 -27.13 3.24
C ALA A 314 5.25 -27.81 2.25
N GLU A 315 5.73 -28.17 1.06
CA GLU A 315 4.93 -28.85 0.04
C GLU A 315 4.54 -30.27 0.49
N ILE A 316 5.44 -30.96 1.18
CA ILE A 316 5.14 -32.29 1.77
C ILE A 316 4.03 -32.20 2.81
N LEU A 317 4.00 -31.11 3.61
CA LEU A 317 3.01 -30.86 4.66
C LEU A 317 1.68 -30.26 4.17
N ALA A 318 1.64 -29.74 2.95
CA ALA A 318 0.48 -29.02 2.43
C ALA A 318 -0.77 -29.93 2.43
N GLY A 319 -1.84 -29.44 3.07
CA GLY A 319 -3.16 -30.10 3.08
C GLY A 319 -3.41 -31.12 4.21
N GLN A 320 -2.66 -31.09 5.33
CA GLN A 320 -2.80 -32.08 6.42
C GLN A 320 -2.98 -31.45 7.81
N SER A 321 -3.79 -32.11 8.65
CA SER A 321 -4.05 -31.72 10.05
C SER A 321 -3.59 -32.76 11.09
N TYR A 322 -3.34 -34.02 10.70
CA TYR A 322 -3.07 -35.12 11.64
C TYR A 322 -1.74 -35.87 11.37
N ILE A 323 -1.08 -36.31 12.45
CA ILE A 323 0.26 -36.96 12.45
C ILE A 323 0.31 -38.24 11.60
N GLY A 324 -0.69 -39.12 11.72
CA GLY A 324 -0.72 -40.41 11.03
C GLY A 324 -0.81 -40.28 9.51
N GLU A 325 -1.38 -39.17 9.03
CA GLU A 325 -1.47 -38.86 7.60
C GLU A 325 -0.08 -38.50 7.02
N LEU A 326 0.78 -37.83 7.80
CA LEU A 326 2.14 -37.47 7.37
C LEU A 326 3.05 -38.69 7.21
N GLU A 327 3.05 -39.63 8.16
CA GLU A 327 3.86 -40.85 8.06
C GLU A 327 3.42 -41.73 6.88
N GLY A 328 2.10 -41.87 6.65
CA GLY A 328 1.56 -42.58 5.50
C GLY A 328 1.98 -41.95 4.18
N ARG A 329 1.89 -40.62 4.08
CA ARG A 329 2.32 -39.83 2.93
C ARG A 329 3.80 -39.99 2.60
N ILE A 330 4.68 -39.89 3.60
CA ILE A 330 6.12 -40.09 3.41
C ILE A 330 6.39 -41.52 2.92
N ARG A 331 5.67 -42.51 3.44
CA ARG A 331 5.80 -43.91 2.98
C ARG A 331 5.39 -44.06 1.50
N GLU A 332 4.30 -43.44 1.08
CA GLU A 332 3.87 -43.44 -0.33
C GLU A 332 4.90 -42.75 -1.25
N MET A 333 5.43 -41.60 -0.83
CA MET A 333 6.48 -40.89 -1.54
C MET A 333 7.74 -41.75 -1.68
N LEU A 334 8.22 -42.33 -0.57
CA LEU A 334 9.39 -43.22 -0.57
C LEU A 334 9.18 -44.45 -1.44
N ALA A 335 7.98 -45.03 -1.48
CA ALA A 335 7.68 -46.17 -2.34
C ALA A 335 7.84 -45.84 -3.84
N VAL A 336 7.51 -44.61 -4.26
CA VAL A 336 7.73 -44.16 -5.64
C VAL A 336 9.20 -43.84 -5.87
N LEU A 337 9.89 -43.22 -4.91
CA LEU A 337 11.30 -42.82 -5.03
C LEU A 337 12.29 -43.99 -4.86
N HIS A 338 11.86 -45.12 -4.32
CA HIS A 338 12.67 -46.32 -4.15
C HIS A 338 12.94 -47.01 -5.50
N ARG A 339 13.85 -46.44 -6.29
CA ARG A 339 14.30 -46.96 -7.60
C ARG A 339 15.74 -46.56 -7.87
N GLU A 340 16.39 -47.26 -8.80
CA GLU A 340 17.81 -47.02 -9.12
C GLU A 340 18.07 -45.62 -9.69
N ARG A 341 17.13 -45.07 -10.48
CA ARG A 341 17.28 -43.78 -11.17
C ARG A 341 16.22 -42.77 -10.73
N ALA A 342 16.15 -42.48 -9.43
CA ALA A 342 15.39 -41.37 -8.90
C ALA A 342 16.23 -40.52 -7.96
N LEU A 343 16.07 -39.20 -8.05
CA LEU A 343 16.69 -38.21 -7.18
C LEU A 343 15.59 -37.34 -6.56
N TRP A 344 15.63 -37.18 -5.24
CA TRP A 344 14.88 -36.14 -4.55
C TRP A 344 15.76 -34.90 -4.33
N ARG A 345 15.39 -33.78 -4.97
CA ARG A 345 15.87 -32.44 -4.69
C ARG A 345 15.05 -31.85 -3.54
N ALA A 346 15.71 -31.65 -2.40
CA ALA A 346 15.13 -31.04 -1.20
C ALA A 346 15.61 -29.59 -1.07
N PRO A 347 14.89 -28.60 -1.63
CA PRO A 347 15.16 -27.19 -1.35
C PRO A 347 14.98 -26.90 0.14
N ASP A 348 15.77 -25.97 0.67
CA ASP A 348 15.77 -25.58 2.09
C ASP A 348 15.84 -26.79 3.04
N PHE A 349 16.82 -27.68 2.81
CA PHE A 349 16.93 -28.97 3.49
C PHE A 349 16.86 -28.86 5.02
N TYR A 350 17.39 -27.77 5.59
CA TYR A 350 17.38 -27.55 7.04
C TYR A 350 15.97 -27.54 7.65
N ASP A 351 14.95 -27.11 6.90
CA ASP A 351 13.57 -27.06 7.38
C ASP A 351 13.01 -28.46 7.69
N LEU A 352 13.52 -29.50 7.01
CA LEU A 352 13.10 -30.89 7.26
C LEU A 352 13.40 -31.36 8.68
N LEU A 353 14.35 -30.71 9.37
CA LEU A 353 14.72 -31.02 10.75
C LEU A 353 13.57 -30.72 11.73
N HIS A 354 12.86 -29.60 11.53
CA HIS A 354 11.87 -29.09 12.48
C HIS A 354 10.44 -29.19 11.97
N LYS A 355 10.22 -29.05 10.66
CA LYS A 355 8.87 -29.12 10.08
C LYS A 355 8.34 -30.55 10.17
N GLY A 356 7.08 -30.65 10.60
CA GLY A 356 6.44 -31.92 10.97
C GLY A 356 6.54 -32.26 12.46
N SER A 357 7.35 -31.54 13.25
CA SER A 357 7.41 -31.74 14.70
C SER A 357 6.22 -31.10 15.44
N HIS A 358 5.77 -31.74 16.51
CA HIS A 358 4.66 -31.27 17.36
C HIS A 358 5.04 -31.37 18.84
N SER A 359 4.28 -30.70 19.71
CA SER A 359 4.55 -30.67 21.16
C SER A 359 4.53 -32.04 21.85
N ARG A 360 4.03 -33.10 21.19
CA ARG A 360 4.05 -34.49 21.68
C ARG A 360 5.11 -35.39 21.02
N ASP A 361 5.62 -35.02 19.85
CA ASP A 361 6.66 -35.77 19.13
C ASP A 361 7.60 -34.78 18.42
N PRO A 362 8.85 -34.64 18.90
CA PRO A 362 9.80 -33.68 18.35
C PRO A 362 10.42 -34.14 17.01
N ARG A 363 10.05 -35.31 16.48
CA ARG A 363 10.57 -35.83 15.21
C ARG A 363 10.06 -35.01 14.02
N GLY A 364 10.98 -34.51 13.21
CA GLY A 364 10.67 -33.81 11.96
C GLY A 364 10.59 -34.78 10.76
N ILE A 365 10.32 -34.25 9.57
CA ILE A 365 10.31 -35.03 8.31
C ILE A 365 11.66 -35.73 8.09
N LEU A 366 12.77 -35.08 8.43
CA LEU A 366 14.11 -35.66 8.31
C LEU A 366 14.22 -36.99 9.06
N ASP A 367 13.67 -37.06 10.27
CA ASP A 367 13.70 -38.27 11.10
C ASP A 367 12.89 -39.43 10.49
N LEU A 368 11.87 -39.12 9.68
CA LEU A 368 11.03 -40.11 8.99
C LEU A 368 11.69 -40.66 7.72
N VAL A 369 12.51 -39.86 7.03
CA VAL A 369 13.20 -40.28 5.79
C VAL A 369 14.60 -40.84 6.04
N LEU A 370 15.23 -40.52 7.19
CA LEU A 370 16.55 -41.01 7.56
C LEU A 370 16.69 -42.54 7.39
N PRO A 371 15.76 -43.40 7.88
CA PRO A 371 15.89 -44.84 7.70
C PRO A 371 16.02 -45.30 6.24
N ALA A 372 15.35 -44.63 5.29
CA ALA A 372 15.46 -44.96 3.86
C ALA A 372 16.80 -44.49 3.26
N LEU A 373 17.30 -43.33 3.70
CA LEU A 373 18.64 -42.86 3.34
C LEU A 373 19.72 -43.82 3.87
N GLU A 374 19.55 -44.30 5.10
CA GLU A 374 20.47 -45.22 5.75
C GLU A 374 20.60 -46.57 5.04
N ARG A 375 19.52 -47.04 4.41
CA ARG A 375 19.51 -48.28 3.60
C ARG A 375 19.97 -48.07 2.16
N GLY A 376 20.29 -46.85 1.75
CA GLY A 376 20.63 -46.52 0.36
C GLY A 376 19.45 -46.62 -0.60
N GLU A 377 18.22 -46.60 -0.07
CA GLU A 377 16.98 -46.76 -0.83
C GLU A 377 16.50 -45.45 -1.47
N LEU A 378 17.03 -44.32 -1.00
CA LEU A 378 16.67 -42.97 -1.40
C LEU A 378 17.92 -42.16 -1.74
N ARG A 379 17.95 -41.56 -2.93
CA ARG A 379 18.96 -40.58 -3.32
C ARG A 379 18.42 -39.18 -3.11
N LEU A 380 19.17 -38.36 -2.41
CA LEU A 380 18.76 -37.02 -2.01
C LEU A 380 19.87 -36.02 -2.27
N ILE A 381 19.50 -34.85 -2.76
CA ILE A 381 20.37 -33.66 -2.73
C ILE A 381 19.66 -32.52 -1.98
N GLY A 382 20.32 -31.97 -0.96
CA GLY A 382 19.78 -30.92 -0.11
C GLY A 382 20.64 -29.66 -0.13
N GLU A 383 20.01 -28.49 -0.13
CA GLU A 383 20.71 -27.19 0.00
C GLU A 383 20.74 -26.73 1.46
N ILE A 384 21.91 -26.34 1.95
CA ILE A 384 22.08 -25.85 3.33
C ILE A 384 23.17 -24.78 3.41
N THR A 385 23.10 -23.91 4.43
CA THR A 385 24.18 -22.96 4.74
C THR A 385 25.21 -23.57 5.71
N PRO A 386 26.46 -23.07 5.76
CA PRO A 386 27.47 -23.55 6.71
C PRO A 386 26.99 -23.50 8.18
N ARG A 387 26.27 -22.44 8.55
CA ARG A 387 25.69 -22.28 9.90
C ARG A 387 24.61 -23.31 10.20
N GLN A 388 23.67 -23.51 9.26
CA GLN A 388 22.62 -24.51 9.39
C GLN A 388 23.20 -25.93 9.45
N LEU A 389 24.28 -26.22 8.70
CA LEU A 389 24.98 -27.51 8.77
C LEU A 389 25.53 -27.74 10.18
N ALA A 390 26.19 -26.73 10.78
CA ALA A 390 26.70 -26.85 12.14
C ALA A 390 25.57 -27.16 13.14
N GLN A 391 24.44 -26.46 13.03
CA GLN A 391 23.26 -26.71 13.86
C GLN A 391 22.65 -28.10 13.64
N LEU A 392 22.53 -28.53 12.38
CA LEU A 392 22.04 -29.86 11.99
C LEU A 392 22.89 -30.97 12.61
N GLN A 393 24.21 -30.84 12.54
CA GLN A 393 25.13 -31.83 13.07
C GLN A 393 25.12 -31.89 14.60
N VAL A 394 24.80 -30.79 15.28
CA VAL A 394 24.59 -30.78 16.73
C VAL A 394 23.26 -31.48 17.07
N ALA A 395 22.18 -31.15 16.36
CA ALA A 395 20.86 -31.70 16.61
C ALA A 395 20.74 -33.19 16.23
N ARG A 396 21.43 -33.63 15.17
CA ARG A 396 21.43 -35.00 14.64
C ARG A 396 22.85 -35.41 14.22
N PRO A 397 23.69 -35.86 15.17
CA PRO A 397 25.07 -36.25 14.89
C PRO A 397 25.22 -37.34 13.83
N ALA A 398 24.23 -38.22 13.67
CA ALA A 398 24.19 -39.26 12.65
C ALA A 398 24.31 -38.71 11.23
N THR A 399 23.89 -37.46 10.96
CA THR A 399 24.01 -36.85 9.63
C THR A 399 25.45 -36.71 9.16
N ARG A 400 26.44 -36.62 10.06
CA ARG A 400 27.86 -36.46 9.72
C ARG A 400 28.45 -37.62 8.92
N SER A 401 28.01 -38.84 9.17
CA SER A 401 28.52 -40.04 8.49
C SER A 401 27.60 -40.55 7.39
N ARG A 402 26.41 -39.95 7.24
CA ARG A 402 25.38 -40.39 6.29
C ARG A 402 25.27 -39.49 5.06
N PHE A 403 25.63 -38.23 5.19
CA PHE A 403 25.62 -37.29 4.08
C PHE A 403 27.03 -36.93 3.65
N GLU A 404 27.24 -36.94 2.34
CA GLU A 404 28.44 -36.36 1.76
C GLU A 404 28.26 -34.85 1.63
N VAL A 405 29.25 -34.10 2.12
CA VAL A 405 29.21 -32.63 2.14
C VAL A 405 29.99 -32.09 0.96
N VAL A 406 29.29 -31.47 0.00
CA VAL A 406 29.89 -30.75 -1.12
C VAL A 406 29.81 -29.26 -0.83
N THR A 407 30.96 -28.64 -0.58
CA THR A 407 31.04 -27.22 -0.22
C THR A 407 31.29 -26.34 -1.44
N LEU A 408 30.48 -25.30 -1.60
CA LEU A 408 30.68 -24.21 -2.55
C LEU A 408 31.08 -22.94 -1.79
N ALA A 409 32.33 -22.52 -1.96
CA ALA A 409 32.83 -21.25 -1.47
C ALA A 409 32.45 -20.11 -2.43
N PRO A 410 32.35 -18.86 -1.94
CA PRO A 410 32.23 -17.69 -2.80
C PRO A 410 33.33 -17.65 -3.87
N ALA A 411 32.98 -17.21 -5.08
CA ALA A 411 33.94 -17.14 -6.18
C ALA A 411 35.12 -16.21 -5.83
N ALA A 412 36.35 -16.71 -5.98
CA ALA A 412 37.56 -15.90 -5.84
C ALA A 412 37.62 -14.83 -6.96
N PRO A 413 38.29 -13.68 -6.76
CA PRO A 413 38.30 -12.58 -7.74
C PRO A 413 38.66 -12.99 -9.17
N ALA A 414 39.67 -13.85 -9.35
CA ALA A 414 40.06 -14.35 -10.67
C ALA A 414 38.97 -15.23 -11.33
N ALA A 415 38.24 -16.02 -10.55
CA ALA A 415 37.13 -16.83 -11.05
C ALA A 415 35.89 -15.96 -11.31
N LEU A 416 35.66 -14.93 -10.49
CA LEU A 416 34.56 -13.99 -10.65
C LEU A 416 34.68 -13.18 -11.95
N ALA A 417 35.87 -12.66 -12.25
CA ALA A 417 36.15 -11.98 -13.51
C ALA A 417 35.84 -12.88 -14.72
N GLN A 418 36.27 -14.15 -14.69
CA GLN A 418 35.96 -15.13 -15.73
C GLN A 418 34.45 -15.40 -15.85
N ILE A 419 33.72 -15.45 -14.74
CA ILE A 419 32.27 -15.64 -14.74
C ILE A 419 31.58 -14.43 -15.37
N GLY A 420 32.01 -13.20 -15.04
CA GLY A 420 31.51 -11.96 -15.65
C GLY A 420 31.77 -11.90 -17.15
N GLU A 421 32.97 -12.27 -17.61
CA GLU A 421 33.30 -12.35 -19.05
C GLU A 421 32.42 -13.38 -19.78
N ARG A 422 32.21 -14.56 -19.18
CA ARG A 422 31.33 -15.60 -19.74
C ARG A 422 29.87 -15.14 -19.80
N TRP A 423 29.41 -14.41 -18.79
CA TRP A 423 28.09 -13.78 -18.80
C TRP A 423 27.96 -12.82 -19.99
N ALA A 424 28.93 -11.89 -20.13
CA ALA A 424 28.93 -10.91 -21.21
C ALA A 424 28.96 -11.57 -22.59
N GLN A 425 29.77 -12.63 -22.76
CA GLN A 425 29.85 -13.40 -23.99
C GLN A 425 28.53 -14.12 -24.31
N ALA A 426 27.89 -14.75 -23.33
CA ALA A 426 26.62 -15.44 -23.52
C ALA A 426 25.51 -14.46 -23.93
N GLN A 427 25.41 -13.32 -23.23
CA GLN A 427 24.41 -12.30 -23.54
C GLN A 427 24.67 -11.66 -24.92
N ARG A 428 25.94 -11.45 -25.29
CA ARG A 428 26.32 -10.97 -26.63
C ARG A 428 25.86 -11.91 -27.74
N GLN A 429 25.92 -13.23 -27.52
CA GLN A 429 25.43 -14.22 -28.47
C GLN A 429 23.90 -14.21 -28.57
N THR A 430 23.21 -14.11 -27.43
CA THR A 430 21.75 -14.08 -27.37
C THR A 430 21.16 -12.82 -28.00
N LEU A 431 21.73 -11.65 -27.71
CA LEU A 431 21.25 -10.35 -28.17
C LEU A 431 21.86 -9.91 -29.51
N GLN A 432 22.89 -10.60 -29.99
CA GLN A 432 23.65 -10.27 -31.20
C GLN A 432 24.24 -8.84 -31.19
N ALA A 433 24.49 -8.28 -30.01
CA ALA A 433 25.01 -6.93 -29.79
C ALA A 433 26.06 -6.93 -28.68
N GLU A 434 26.94 -5.92 -28.66
CA GLU A 434 27.87 -5.73 -27.55
C GLU A 434 27.09 -5.30 -26.30
N VAL A 435 27.29 -6.03 -25.20
CA VAL A 435 26.46 -5.89 -23.99
C VAL A 435 27.12 -5.03 -22.93
N ILE A 436 28.41 -5.24 -22.67
CA ILE A 436 29.18 -4.53 -21.65
C ILE A 436 30.67 -4.61 -22.00
N ASP A 437 31.42 -3.54 -21.75
CA ASP A 437 32.88 -3.54 -21.91
C ASP A 437 33.59 -4.01 -20.62
N ALA A 438 34.89 -4.29 -20.72
CA ALA A 438 35.69 -4.83 -19.60
C ALA A 438 35.86 -3.84 -18.42
N ARG A 439 35.91 -2.52 -18.69
CA ARG A 439 36.03 -1.51 -17.64
C ARG A 439 34.72 -1.42 -16.86
N THR A 440 33.60 -1.34 -17.56
CA THR A 440 32.25 -1.25 -16.99
C THR A 440 31.91 -2.54 -16.21
N LEU A 441 32.36 -3.71 -16.68
CA LEU A 441 32.22 -4.96 -15.94
C LEU A 441 32.99 -4.95 -14.61
N ALA A 442 34.22 -4.45 -14.59
CA ALA A 442 35.01 -4.31 -13.36
C ALA A 442 34.36 -3.30 -12.40
N GLU A 443 33.74 -2.25 -12.92
CA GLU A 443 32.99 -1.29 -12.12
C GLU A 443 31.70 -1.90 -11.53
N ALA A 444 31.00 -2.75 -12.29
CA ALA A 444 29.86 -3.52 -11.78
C ALA A 444 30.27 -4.44 -10.62
N GLU A 445 31.42 -5.10 -10.70
CA GLU A 445 31.98 -5.90 -9.59
C GLU A 445 32.22 -5.03 -8.35
N ARG A 446 32.85 -3.87 -8.52
CA ARG A 446 33.14 -2.92 -7.44
C ARG A 446 31.85 -2.42 -6.79
N MET A 447 30.87 -1.96 -7.58
CA MET A 447 29.59 -1.46 -7.09
C MET A 447 28.79 -2.56 -6.40
N ALA A 448 28.73 -3.76 -6.97
CA ALA A 448 28.01 -4.88 -6.37
C ALA A 448 28.59 -5.23 -4.99
N ALA A 449 29.92 -5.26 -4.86
CA ALA A 449 30.59 -5.51 -3.59
C ALA A 449 30.37 -4.39 -2.55
N GLN A 450 30.32 -3.14 -2.99
CA GLN A 450 30.13 -1.98 -2.12
C GLN A 450 28.69 -1.86 -1.60
N TYR A 451 27.70 -2.03 -2.48
CA TYR A 451 26.29 -1.76 -2.15
C TYR A 451 25.50 -3.01 -1.73
N PHE A 452 25.92 -4.22 -2.10
CA PHE A 452 25.17 -5.45 -1.76
C PHE A 452 26.01 -6.49 -1.00
N PRO A 453 26.74 -6.11 0.07
CA PRO A 453 27.67 -6.97 0.79
C PRO A 453 27.01 -8.09 1.60
N GLU A 454 25.67 -8.11 1.70
CA GLU A 454 24.86 -9.19 2.28
C GLU A 454 24.76 -10.41 1.36
N GLN A 455 25.04 -10.24 0.06
CA GLN A 455 25.06 -11.31 -0.94
C GLN A 455 26.49 -11.81 -1.21
N HIS A 456 26.60 -13.02 -1.75
CA HIS A 456 27.89 -13.65 -2.05
C HIS A 456 28.09 -13.87 -3.55
N GLU A 457 29.35 -13.95 -3.93
CA GLU A 457 29.76 -14.15 -5.32
C GLU A 457 29.60 -15.61 -5.77
N PRO A 458 29.23 -15.86 -7.05
CA PRO A 458 29.08 -14.88 -8.13
C PRO A 458 27.68 -14.25 -8.25
N GLY A 459 26.70 -14.70 -7.46
CA GLY A 459 25.31 -14.28 -7.59
C GLY A 459 25.11 -12.78 -7.41
N ARG A 460 25.88 -12.16 -6.50
CA ARG A 460 25.85 -10.71 -6.26
C ARG A 460 26.14 -9.88 -7.52
N LEU A 461 27.25 -10.17 -8.20
CA LEU A 461 27.61 -9.51 -9.47
C LEU A 461 26.58 -9.80 -10.57
N LEU A 462 26.26 -11.09 -10.78
CA LEU A 462 25.36 -11.51 -11.86
C LEU A 462 23.97 -10.91 -11.74
N GLN A 463 23.46 -10.78 -10.51
CA GLN A 463 22.16 -10.15 -10.27
C GLN A 463 22.17 -8.67 -10.68
N LEU A 464 23.21 -7.91 -10.32
CA LEU A 464 23.33 -6.50 -10.74
C LEU A 464 23.41 -6.38 -12.27
N LEU A 465 24.19 -7.24 -12.91
CA LEU A 465 24.33 -7.27 -14.37
C LEU A 465 23.01 -7.62 -15.08
N ASP A 466 22.29 -8.64 -14.61
CA ASP A 466 21.00 -9.04 -15.17
C ASP A 466 19.94 -7.95 -14.98
N GLU A 467 19.85 -7.33 -13.80
CA GLU A 467 18.93 -6.21 -13.52
C GLU A 467 19.23 -5.00 -14.42
N THR A 468 20.52 -4.68 -14.60
CA THR A 468 20.96 -3.59 -15.48
C THR A 468 20.64 -3.90 -16.95
N LEU A 469 20.90 -5.13 -17.40
CA LEU A 469 20.60 -5.57 -18.76
C LEU A 469 19.10 -5.55 -19.06
N GLN A 470 18.27 -6.01 -18.12
CA GLN A 470 16.81 -5.96 -18.25
C GLN A 470 16.31 -4.52 -18.33
N ALA A 471 16.86 -3.60 -17.52
CA ALA A 471 16.50 -2.19 -17.59
C ALA A 471 16.94 -1.55 -18.91
N ALA A 472 18.15 -1.87 -19.37
CA ALA A 472 18.71 -1.37 -20.62
C ALA A 472 17.95 -1.86 -21.86
N THR A 473 17.48 -3.11 -21.86
CA THR A 473 16.73 -3.72 -22.98
C THR A 473 15.23 -3.42 -22.94
N GLY A 474 14.65 -3.20 -21.75
CA GLY A 474 13.23 -2.87 -21.57
C GLY A 474 12.85 -1.41 -21.83
N ALA A 475 13.83 -0.52 -22.04
CA ALA A 475 13.58 0.86 -22.43
C ALA A 475 13.03 0.97 -23.87
N GLU A 476 12.23 2.01 -24.18
CA GLU A 476 11.67 2.24 -25.53
C GLU A 476 12.74 2.21 -26.63
N THR A 477 13.95 2.66 -26.30
CA THR A 477 15.16 2.49 -27.11
C THR A 477 16.18 1.71 -26.29
N PRO A 478 16.58 0.50 -26.73
CA PRO A 478 17.58 -0.29 -26.02
C PRO A 478 18.89 0.48 -25.88
N ARG A 479 19.41 0.57 -24.65
CA ARG A 479 20.67 1.26 -24.34
C ARG A 479 21.79 0.24 -24.15
N LEU A 480 22.33 -0.26 -25.26
CA LEU A 480 23.49 -1.16 -25.26
C LEU A 480 24.66 -0.49 -26.01
N PRO A 481 25.92 -0.68 -25.57
CA PRO A 481 26.33 -1.44 -24.38
C PRO A 481 25.93 -0.74 -23.06
N ILE A 482 25.84 -1.53 -21.98
CA ILE A 482 25.68 -1.05 -20.61
C ILE A 482 26.90 -0.18 -20.27
N ASP A 483 26.64 1.00 -19.72
CA ASP A 483 27.62 1.96 -19.24
C ASP A 483 27.54 2.16 -17.71
N ASP A 484 28.48 2.95 -17.16
CA ASP A 484 28.53 3.29 -15.73
C ASP A 484 27.20 3.94 -15.25
N ASP A 485 26.52 4.70 -16.11
CA ASP A 485 25.26 5.38 -15.79
C ASP A 485 24.10 4.39 -15.63
N ALA A 486 24.02 3.38 -16.50
CA ALA A 486 23.04 2.30 -16.39
C ALA A 486 23.26 1.46 -15.12
N LEU A 487 24.50 1.18 -14.75
CA LEU A 487 24.84 0.50 -13.50
C LEU A 487 24.39 1.31 -12.27
N LEU A 488 24.70 2.62 -12.24
CA LEU A 488 24.26 3.51 -11.16
C LEU A 488 22.74 3.55 -11.05
N GLN A 489 22.02 3.59 -12.18
CA GLN A 489 20.55 3.54 -12.18
C GLN A 489 20.00 2.23 -11.61
N ALA A 490 20.62 1.09 -11.93
CA ALA A 490 20.24 -0.20 -11.36
C ALA A 490 20.49 -0.24 -9.85
N VAL A 491 21.66 0.25 -9.39
CA VAL A 491 21.99 0.37 -7.97
C VAL A 491 21.01 1.29 -7.26
N ALA A 492 20.72 2.49 -7.79
CA ALA A 492 19.74 3.43 -7.23
C ALA A 492 18.34 2.81 -7.13
N LYS A 493 17.89 2.12 -8.17
CA LYS A 493 16.57 1.47 -8.18
C LYS A 493 16.45 0.38 -7.13
N ARG A 494 17.49 -0.45 -6.98
CA ARG A 494 17.49 -1.56 -6.02
C ARG A 494 17.69 -1.10 -4.58
N SER A 495 18.64 -0.20 -4.34
CA SER A 495 18.94 0.36 -3.02
C SER A 495 17.89 1.40 -2.56
N GLY A 496 17.25 2.08 -3.48
CA GLY A 496 16.41 3.26 -3.22
C GLY A 496 17.21 4.56 -3.04
N LEU A 497 18.55 4.49 -2.96
CA LEU A 497 19.39 5.67 -2.76
C LEU A 497 19.29 6.63 -3.95
N PRO A 498 19.26 7.96 -3.72
CA PRO A 498 19.19 8.93 -4.81
C PRO A 498 20.50 8.88 -5.61
N LEU A 499 20.39 9.09 -6.93
CA LEU A 499 21.56 9.16 -7.82
C LEU A 499 22.58 10.18 -7.32
N ASP A 500 22.11 11.34 -6.85
CA ASP A 500 22.95 12.42 -6.31
C ASP A 500 23.80 11.97 -5.10
N VAL A 501 23.38 10.92 -4.38
CA VAL A 501 24.11 10.35 -3.23
C VAL A 501 25.10 9.27 -3.68
N ILE A 502 24.74 8.44 -4.67
CA ILE A 502 25.59 7.33 -5.10
C ILE A 502 26.57 7.67 -6.23
N ASP A 503 26.28 8.68 -7.04
CA ASP A 503 27.14 9.08 -8.17
C ASP A 503 28.23 10.05 -7.69
N ASP A 504 29.48 9.59 -7.66
CA ASP A 504 30.64 10.38 -7.22
C ASP A 504 30.98 11.56 -8.13
N ARG A 505 30.43 11.59 -9.36
CA ARG A 505 30.63 12.69 -10.30
C ARG A 505 29.69 13.86 -10.03
N GLN A 506 28.59 13.64 -9.32
CA GLN A 506 27.57 14.65 -9.04
C GLN A 506 27.83 15.36 -7.72
N ARG A 507 27.57 16.68 -7.70
CA ARG A 507 27.66 17.50 -6.48
C ARG A 507 26.35 17.39 -5.71
N LEU A 508 26.46 17.19 -4.40
CA LEU A 508 25.31 17.22 -3.51
C LEU A 508 25.03 18.66 -3.04
N GLU A 509 23.86 19.20 -3.38
CA GLU A 509 23.45 20.53 -2.92
C GLU A 509 22.92 20.49 -1.48
N LEU A 510 23.82 20.63 -0.50
CA LEU A 510 23.47 20.60 0.92
C LEU A 510 22.41 21.66 1.29
N ASP A 511 22.42 22.83 0.64
CA ASP A 511 21.42 23.88 0.88
C ASP A 511 20.02 23.51 0.35
N ALA A 512 19.94 22.71 -0.72
CA ALA A 512 18.67 22.16 -1.18
C ALA A 512 18.12 21.14 -0.17
N LEU A 513 18.98 20.25 0.33
CA LEU A 513 18.61 19.26 1.36
C LEU A 513 18.19 19.94 2.68
N ARG A 514 18.91 20.97 3.10
CA ARG A 514 18.57 21.78 4.28
C ARG A 514 17.19 22.42 4.13
N ARG A 515 16.88 22.99 2.96
CA ARG A 515 15.55 23.56 2.66
C ARG A 515 14.47 22.48 2.72
N PHE A 516 14.72 21.29 2.16
CA PHE A 516 13.79 20.16 2.23
C PHE A 516 13.42 19.80 3.68
N PHE A 517 14.42 19.66 4.56
CA PHE A 517 14.15 19.34 5.97
C PHE A 517 13.43 20.49 6.70
N ARG A 518 13.87 21.74 6.53
CA ARG A 518 13.26 22.92 7.18
C ARG A 518 11.82 23.20 6.76
N GLN A 519 11.45 22.82 5.53
CA GLN A 519 10.05 22.91 5.10
C GLN A 519 9.14 21.97 5.91
N ARG A 520 9.67 20.87 6.44
CA ARG A 520 8.89 19.84 7.16
C ARG A 520 9.04 19.89 8.68
N VAL A 521 10.25 20.14 9.17
CA VAL A 521 10.59 20.16 10.60
C VAL A 521 11.07 21.56 10.97
N LEU A 522 10.33 22.22 11.86
CA LEU A 522 10.60 23.60 12.29
C LEU A 522 11.27 23.62 13.67
N GLY A 523 12.24 24.52 13.85
CA GLY A 523 12.91 24.77 15.14
C GLY A 523 13.92 23.70 15.60
N GLN A 524 14.31 22.76 14.73
CA GLN A 524 15.23 21.65 15.06
C GLN A 524 16.49 21.64 14.18
N ASP A 525 17.13 22.80 14.01
CA ASP A 525 18.29 22.96 13.11
C ASP A 525 19.46 22.03 13.46
N GLU A 526 19.78 21.86 14.75
CA GLU A 526 20.86 20.96 15.19
C GLU A 526 20.65 19.52 14.72
N ALA A 527 19.39 19.05 14.77
CA ALA A 527 19.03 17.71 14.32
C ALA A 527 19.16 17.57 12.80
N VAL A 528 18.77 18.61 12.06
CA VAL A 528 18.90 18.67 10.60
C VAL A 528 20.37 18.67 10.18
N GLU A 529 21.20 19.54 10.75
CA GLU A 529 22.64 19.60 10.42
C GLU A 529 23.36 18.28 10.73
N THR A 530 23.05 17.64 11.86
CA THR A 530 23.62 16.33 12.20
C THR A 530 23.33 15.27 11.13
N LEU A 531 22.12 15.26 10.57
CA LEU A 531 21.76 14.33 9.49
C LEU A 531 22.41 14.72 8.16
N LEU A 532 22.50 16.01 7.85
CA LEU A 532 23.17 16.49 6.63
C LEU A 532 24.66 16.13 6.63
N ASP A 533 25.35 16.30 7.76
CA ASP A 533 26.74 15.87 7.94
C ASP A 533 26.89 14.37 7.67
N ARG A 534 25.93 13.56 8.12
CA ARG A 534 25.95 12.13 7.88
C ARG A 534 25.72 11.76 6.41
N ILE A 535 24.79 12.43 5.74
CA ILE A 535 24.56 12.24 4.29
C ILE A 535 25.80 12.66 3.50
N ALA A 536 26.47 13.75 3.89
CA ALA A 536 27.71 14.19 3.27
C ALA A 536 28.85 13.17 3.45
N MET A 537 28.98 12.58 4.65
CA MET A 537 29.94 11.49 4.89
C MET A 537 29.62 10.25 4.06
N LEU A 538 28.34 9.89 3.91
CA LEU A 538 27.90 8.78 3.06
C LEU A 538 28.25 9.04 1.59
N LYS A 539 27.93 10.23 1.07
CA LYS A 539 28.30 10.68 -0.30
C LYS A 539 29.80 10.60 -0.54
N ALA A 540 30.60 10.98 0.45
CA ALA A 540 32.05 10.98 0.38
C ALA A 540 32.69 9.59 0.60
N GLY A 541 31.90 8.56 0.90
CA GLY A 541 32.40 7.22 1.22
C GLY A 541 33.23 7.14 2.51
N LEU A 542 33.00 8.05 3.46
CA LEU A 542 33.76 8.17 4.72
C LEU A 542 33.08 7.49 5.92
N VAL A 543 32.04 6.70 5.66
CA VAL A 543 31.31 5.94 6.69
C VAL A 543 31.98 4.58 6.91
N ASP A 544 32.00 4.11 8.15
CA ASP A 544 32.53 2.78 8.48
C ASP A 544 31.68 1.67 7.84
N SER A 545 32.32 0.84 7.01
CA SER A 545 31.65 -0.26 6.29
C SER A 545 31.22 -1.43 7.17
N HIS A 546 31.57 -1.46 8.46
CA HIS A 546 31.18 -2.52 9.40
C HIS A 546 30.05 -2.12 10.34
N ARG A 547 29.67 -0.84 10.36
CA ARG A 547 28.64 -0.29 11.25
C ARG A 547 27.44 0.19 10.43
N PRO A 548 26.27 0.41 11.05
CA PRO A 548 25.17 1.11 10.39
C PRO A 548 25.62 2.48 9.88
N ILE A 549 24.95 3.02 8.86
CA ILE A 549 25.32 4.30 8.24
C ILE A 549 25.43 5.40 9.32
N GLY A 550 24.47 5.42 10.24
CA GLY A 550 24.55 6.20 11.46
C GLY A 550 23.53 5.74 12.50
N VAL A 551 23.88 5.89 13.77
CA VAL A 551 23.07 5.54 14.93
C VAL A 551 22.87 6.79 15.79
N PHE A 552 21.63 7.29 15.82
CA PHE A 552 21.28 8.56 16.46
C PHE A 552 20.28 8.37 17.59
N LEU A 553 20.46 9.09 18.70
CA LEU A 553 19.44 9.20 19.75
C LEU A 553 18.82 10.60 19.74
N PHE A 554 17.53 10.67 19.40
CA PHE A 554 16.72 11.88 19.42
C PHE A 554 15.99 11.99 20.76
N ALA A 555 16.49 12.84 21.66
CA ALA A 555 15.95 13.04 23.00
C ALA A 555 15.24 14.39 23.12
N GLY A 556 14.08 14.43 23.77
CA GLY A 556 13.36 15.70 24.02
C GLY A 556 11.87 15.50 24.30
N PRO A 557 11.08 16.59 24.40
CA PRO A 557 9.64 16.50 24.66
C PRO A 557 8.86 15.78 23.56
N THR A 558 7.66 15.31 23.88
CA THR A 558 6.77 14.68 22.87
C THR A 558 6.26 15.73 21.89
N GLY A 559 6.04 15.33 20.63
CA GLY A 559 5.43 16.22 19.63
C GLY A 559 6.35 17.32 19.07
N THR A 560 7.66 17.25 19.29
CA THR A 560 8.69 18.21 18.81
C THR A 560 9.22 17.92 17.40
N GLY A 561 8.82 16.80 16.78
CA GLY A 561 9.18 16.47 15.39
C GLY A 561 10.18 15.32 15.21
N LYS A 562 10.60 14.63 16.28
CA LYS A 562 11.55 13.48 16.22
C LYS A 562 11.19 12.44 15.15
N THR A 563 9.95 11.95 15.18
CA THR A 563 9.44 10.97 14.21
C THR A 563 9.27 11.56 12.79
N GLU A 564 8.93 12.85 12.69
CA GLU A 564 8.77 13.51 11.38
C GLU A 564 10.11 13.69 10.67
N LEU A 565 11.18 13.98 11.43
CA LEU A 565 12.54 14.06 10.89
C LEU A 565 13.02 12.70 10.34
N ALA A 566 12.77 11.61 11.07
CA ALA A 566 13.08 10.26 10.60
C ALA A 566 12.31 9.89 9.32
N LYS A 567 11.03 10.28 9.23
CA LYS A 567 10.22 10.13 8.00
C LYS A 567 10.77 10.93 6.84
N ALA A 568 11.11 12.20 7.07
CA ALA A 568 11.68 13.06 6.05
C ALA A 568 13.01 12.49 5.52
N LEU A 569 13.84 11.93 6.40
CA LEU A 569 15.09 11.26 6.01
C LEU A 569 14.85 10.03 5.15
N GLY A 570 13.89 9.16 5.53
CA GLY A 570 13.56 7.98 4.74
C GLY A 570 13.00 8.32 3.36
N GLU A 571 12.18 9.36 3.26
CA GLU A 571 11.66 9.85 1.99
C GLU A 571 12.75 10.47 1.11
N LEU A 572 13.67 11.24 1.70
CA LEU A 572 14.79 11.83 0.97
C LEU A 572 15.75 10.79 0.43
N LEU A 573 16.17 9.84 1.27
CA LEU A 573 17.21 8.87 0.93
C LEU A 573 16.70 7.63 0.23
N PHE A 574 15.43 7.26 0.37
CA PHE A 574 14.92 6.02 -0.21
C PHE A 574 13.70 6.22 -1.10
N GLY A 575 13.30 7.48 -1.34
CA GLY A 575 12.21 7.87 -2.25
C GLY A 575 10.80 7.49 -1.80
N ASN A 576 10.65 6.70 -0.73
CA ASN A 576 9.36 6.21 -0.24
C ASN A 576 9.33 6.19 1.29
N ALA A 577 8.25 6.70 1.89
CA ALA A 577 8.00 6.66 3.33
C ALA A 577 7.89 5.22 3.89
N GLU A 578 7.57 4.22 3.07
CA GLU A 578 7.52 2.80 3.47
C GLU A 578 8.90 2.21 3.78
N ARG A 579 9.99 2.88 3.36
CA ARG A 579 11.38 2.53 3.70
C ARG A 579 11.77 2.96 5.12
N LEU A 580 10.82 3.52 5.89
CA LEU A 580 10.93 3.73 7.33
C LEU A 580 10.39 2.52 8.10
N LEU A 581 11.29 1.68 8.61
CA LEU A 581 10.95 0.59 9.51
C LEU A 581 10.74 1.12 10.92
N ARG A 582 9.49 1.38 11.30
CA ARG A 582 9.13 1.87 12.63
C ARG A 582 8.77 0.73 13.58
N LEU A 583 9.39 0.72 14.76
CA LEU A 583 9.08 -0.17 15.87
C LEU A 583 8.77 0.66 17.12
N ASP A 584 7.62 0.40 17.74
CA ASP A 584 7.24 1.01 19.01
C ASP A 584 7.80 0.18 20.16
N MET A 585 8.79 0.72 20.87
CA MET A 585 9.49 -0.01 21.94
C MET A 585 8.63 -0.22 23.19
N SER A 586 7.50 0.49 23.30
CA SER A 586 6.52 0.21 24.36
C SER A 586 5.90 -1.18 24.22
N GLU A 587 5.85 -1.75 23.01
CA GLU A 587 5.37 -3.13 22.79
C GLU A 587 6.41 -4.21 23.18
N PHE A 588 7.65 -3.81 23.46
CA PHE A 588 8.80 -4.70 23.74
C PHE A 588 9.27 -4.63 25.20
N GLN A 589 8.33 -4.38 26.12
CA GLN A 589 8.58 -4.35 27.58
C GLN A 589 8.70 -5.75 28.22
N GLY A 590 8.05 -6.76 27.64
CA GLY A 590 7.97 -8.12 28.19
C GLY A 590 9.23 -8.97 27.95
N GLU A 591 9.34 -10.10 28.65
CA GLU A 591 10.44 -11.06 28.45
C GLU A 591 10.40 -11.75 27.08
N ASP A 592 9.24 -11.78 26.41
CA ASP A 592 9.05 -12.33 25.06
C ASP A 592 9.47 -11.38 23.93
N ALA A 593 9.87 -10.14 24.26
CA ALA A 593 10.27 -9.11 23.29
C ALA A 593 11.36 -9.57 22.32
N LEU A 594 12.37 -10.31 22.81
CA LEU A 594 13.43 -10.89 21.99
C LEU A 594 12.87 -11.80 20.90
N SER A 595 11.94 -12.69 21.28
CA SER A 595 11.31 -13.62 20.33
C SER A 595 10.49 -12.91 19.26
N ARG A 596 9.97 -11.71 19.52
CA ARG A 596 9.26 -10.92 18.48
C ARG A 596 10.23 -10.22 17.52
N LEU A 597 11.41 -9.83 18.00
CA LEU A 597 12.45 -9.23 17.16
C LEU A 597 13.24 -10.26 16.34
N THR A 598 13.47 -11.45 16.92
CA THR A 598 14.38 -12.48 16.37
C THR A 598 13.72 -13.85 16.15
N GLY A 599 12.41 -14.01 16.36
CA GLY A 599 11.72 -15.30 16.22
C GLY A 599 11.24 -15.60 14.80
N ASP A 600 10.42 -16.64 14.68
CA ASP A 600 9.88 -17.09 13.39
C ASP A 600 8.62 -16.32 12.98
N ASP A 601 8.42 -16.20 11.66
CA ASP A 601 7.29 -15.49 11.01
C ASP A 601 5.91 -16.17 11.23
N SER A 602 5.86 -17.15 12.12
CA SER A 602 4.71 -18.05 12.35
C SER A 602 3.51 -17.38 13.04
N ALA A 603 3.65 -16.13 13.50
CA ALA A 603 2.56 -15.35 14.11
C ALA A 603 1.95 -14.28 13.16
N GLY A 604 2.29 -14.28 11.87
CA GLY A 604 1.74 -13.33 10.88
C GLY A 604 2.27 -11.89 10.98
N GLN A 605 3.12 -11.60 11.97
CA GLN A 605 3.90 -10.36 12.04
C GLN A 605 5.36 -10.64 11.69
N ARG A 606 5.81 -10.05 10.58
CA ARG A 606 7.20 -10.12 10.12
C ARG A 606 8.16 -9.53 11.14
N THR A 607 9.16 -10.32 11.53
CA THR A 607 10.22 -9.92 12.47
C THR A 607 11.13 -8.83 11.89
N LEU A 608 11.86 -8.13 12.76
CA LEU A 608 12.83 -7.10 12.33
C LEU A 608 13.87 -7.70 11.38
N ILE A 609 14.35 -8.91 11.68
CA ILE A 609 15.32 -9.62 10.84
C ILE A 609 14.77 -9.85 9.44
N ALA A 610 13.53 -10.34 9.31
CA ALA A 610 12.91 -10.55 8.01
C ALA A 610 12.77 -9.24 7.22
N ARG A 611 12.30 -8.17 7.87
CA ARG A 611 12.11 -6.86 7.21
C ARG A 611 13.43 -6.26 6.70
N ILE A 612 14.50 -6.35 7.49
CA ILE A 612 15.82 -5.84 7.10
C ILE A 612 16.44 -6.68 5.99
N ARG A 613 16.28 -8.01 6.01
CA ARG A 613 16.76 -8.86 4.90
C ARG A 613 16.07 -8.55 3.57
N GLU A 614 14.79 -8.20 3.61
CA GLU A 614 14.04 -7.78 2.42
C GLU A 614 14.38 -6.37 1.98
N GLN A 615 14.65 -5.48 2.94
CA GLN A 615 14.95 -4.08 2.69
C GLN A 615 16.17 -3.63 3.53
N PRO A 616 17.41 -3.98 3.11
CA PRO A 616 18.62 -3.63 3.86
C PRO A 616 18.86 -2.12 3.93
N PHE A 617 18.45 -1.42 2.86
CA PHE A 617 18.47 0.03 2.73
C PHE A 617 17.20 0.63 3.33
N SER A 618 17.31 1.13 4.56
CA SER A 618 16.17 1.63 5.30
C SER A 618 16.55 2.65 6.37
N VAL A 619 15.55 3.39 6.86
CA VAL A 619 15.65 4.09 8.14
C VAL A 619 14.94 3.23 9.18
N VAL A 620 15.64 2.83 10.24
CA VAL A 620 15.08 2.06 11.35
C VAL A 620 14.78 3.01 12.49
N LEU A 621 13.48 3.22 12.77
CA LEU A 621 13.03 4.08 13.86
C LEU A 621 12.59 3.24 15.06
N LEU A 622 13.35 3.34 16.15
CA LEU A 622 13.06 2.72 17.44
C LEU A 622 12.43 3.78 18.35
N ASP A 623 11.10 3.82 18.39
CA ASP A 623 10.35 4.86 19.10
C ASP A 623 10.25 4.55 20.60
N GLU A 624 10.46 5.54 21.48
CA GLU A 624 10.40 5.41 22.95
C GLU A 624 11.33 4.33 23.52
N PHE A 625 12.59 4.31 23.06
CA PHE A 625 13.54 3.24 23.36
C PHE A 625 13.83 3.01 24.85
N GLU A 626 13.65 4.03 25.70
CA GLU A 626 13.75 3.88 27.16
C GLU A 626 12.73 2.90 27.76
N LYS A 627 11.65 2.59 27.04
CA LYS A 627 10.61 1.65 27.47
C LYS A 627 10.95 0.20 27.17
N ALA A 628 11.89 -0.08 26.27
CA ALA A 628 12.23 -1.45 25.92
C ALA A 628 12.82 -2.22 27.12
N HIS A 629 12.62 -3.53 27.14
CA HIS A 629 13.28 -4.41 28.10
C HIS A 629 14.81 -4.34 27.97
N PRO A 630 15.61 -4.38 29.07
CA PRO A 630 17.08 -4.25 29.00
C PRO A 630 17.77 -5.24 28.05
N LYS A 631 17.27 -6.47 27.92
CA LYS A 631 17.78 -7.45 26.94
C LYS A 631 17.66 -6.98 25.48
N VAL A 632 16.70 -6.12 25.17
CA VAL A 632 16.58 -5.49 23.84
C VAL A 632 17.69 -4.45 23.66
N TRP A 633 18.08 -3.74 24.71
CA TRP A 633 19.23 -2.83 24.65
C TRP A 633 20.51 -3.60 24.34
N ASP A 634 20.74 -4.72 25.04
CA ASP A 634 21.92 -5.57 24.82
C ASP A 634 21.95 -6.12 23.37
N LEU A 635 20.79 -6.48 22.82
CA LEU A 635 20.65 -6.92 21.43
C LEU A 635 21.08 -5.82 20.44
N PHE A 636 20.62 -4.59 20.66
CA PHE A 636 20.92 -3.47 19.76
C PHE A 636 22.36 -2.94 19.92
N LEU A 637 23.02 -3.14 21.06
CA LEU A 637 24.47 -2.89 21.17
C LEU A 637 25.25 -3.67 20.12
N GLN A 638 24.94 -4.96 19.97
CA GLN A 638 25.54 -5.80 18.92
C GLN A 638 25.26 -5.24 17.52
N VAL A 639 24.05 -4.75 17.28
CA VAL A 639 23.68 -4.15 15.98
C VAL A 639 24.45 -2.85 15.73
N PHE A 640 24.72 -2.03 16.74
CA PHE A 640 25.43 -0.76 16.57
C PHE A 640 26.94 -0.94 16.29
N ASP A 641 27.50 -2.07 16.71
CA ASP A 641 28.91 -2.40 16.53
C ASP A 641 29.18 -3.23 15.29
N ASP A 642 28.42 -4.30 15.09
CA ASP A 642 28.67 -5.29 14.03
C ASP A 642 27.70 -5.17 12.86
N ALA A 643 26.70 -4.27 12.96
CA ALA A 643 25.63 -4.09 11.97
C ALA A 643 24.90 -5.39 11.61
N ARG A 644 24.89 -6.38 12.51
CA ARG A 644 24.36 -7.72 12.24
C ARG A 644 23.45 -8.18 13.36
N LEU A 645 22.33 -8.77 12.97
CA LEU A 645 21.41 -9.43 13.88
C LEU A 645 21.01 -10.79 13.33
N SER A 646 21.18 -11.86 14.10
CA SER A 646 20.81 -13.20 13.66
C SER A 646 19.69 -13.81 14.49
N ASP A 647 18.85 -14.62 13.86
CA ASP A 647 17.86 -15.45 14.54
C ASP A 647 18.45 -16.80 15.00
N ARG A 648 17.58 -17.64 15.59
CA ARG A 648 17.93 -18.99 16.04
C ARG A 648 18.17 -19.96 14.87
N ASN A 649 17.51 -19.74 13.75
CA ASN A 649 17.57 -20.56 12.53
C ASN A 649 18.79 -20.23 11.65
N GLY A 650 19.57 -19.23 12.06
CA GLY A 650 20.80 -18.80 11.42
C GLY A 650 20.62 -17.73 10.35
N ASN A 651 19.41 -17.23 10.13
CA ASN A 651 19.19 -16.09 9.27
C ASN A 651 19.82 -14.85 9.89
N THR A 652 20.53 -14.07 9.09
CA THR A 652 21.22 -12.85 9.54
C THR A 652 20.71 -11.66 8.74
N ALA A 653 20.30 -10.60 9.46
CA ALA A 653 19.97 -9.29 8.93
C ALA A 653 21.20 -8.38 8.99
N ASP A 654 21.39 -7.61 7.93
CA ASP A 654 22.51 -6.70 7.74
C ASP A 654 22.03 -5.24 7.78
N PHE A 655 22.56 -4.47 8.73
CA PHE A 655 22.19 -3.08 9.01
C PHE A 655 23.22 -2.09 8.47
N ARG A 656 24.27 -2.53 7.74
CA ARG A 656 25.32 -1.64 7.21
C ARG A 656 24.78 -0.55 6.28
N HIS A 657 23.61 -0.80 5.67
CA HIS A 657 22.91 0.14 4.80
C HIS A 657 21.71 0.83 5.48
N SER A 658 21.57 0.67 6.79
CA SER A 658 20.50 1.28 7.58
C SER A 658 20.99 2.51 8.32
N ILE A 659 20.12 3.52 8.44
CA ILE A 659 20.27 4.58 9.44
C ILE A 659 19.34 4.26 10.61
N ILE A 660 19.89 4.14 11.81
CA ILE A 660 19.13 3.80 13.02
C ILE A 660 18.87 5.08 13.81
N ILE A 661 17.60 5.38 14.05
CA ILE A 661 17.15 6.51 14.85
C ILE A 661 16.38 5.97 16.05
N LEU A 662 16.88 6.28 17.23
CA LEU A 662 16.22 6.02 18.49
C LEU A 662 15.52 7.30 18.94
N THR A 663 14.27 7.22 19.40
CA THR A 663 13.63 8.35 20.06
C THR A 663 13.54 8.09 21.55
N SER A 664 13.67 9.16 22.33
CA SER A 664 13.43 9.10 23.76
C SER A 664 12.68 10.33 24.26
N ASN A 665 11.74 10.12 25.17
CA ASN A 665 11.00 11.18 25.85
C ASN A 665 11.60 11.51 27.23
N VAL A 666 12.78 10.96 27.53
CA VAL A 666 13.55 11.25 28.75
C VAL A 666 13.82 12.76 28.85
N GLY A 667 13.62 13.30 30.05
CA GLY A 667 13.74 14.74 30.33
C GLY A 667 12.43 15.54 30.21
N ALA A 668 11.37 15.01 29.61
CA ALA A 668 10.07 15.68 29.54
C ALA A 668 9.34 15.78 30.90
N THR A 669 9.64 14.88 31.83
CA THR A 669 9.10 14.85 33.21
C THR A 669 9.84 15.76 34.19
N LEU A 670 11.09 16.13 33.93
CA LEU A 670 11.83 17.03 34.82
C LEU A 670 11.25 18.45 34.82
N ALA A 671 10.51 18.82 33.76
CA ALA A 671 9.66 20.00 33.74
C ALA A 671 8.46 19.95 34.71
N ARG A 672 8.14 18.78 35.30
CA ARG A 672 6.98 18.57 36.21
C ARG A 672 7.31 18.61 37.71
N GLY A 673 8.56 18.83 38.11
CA GLY A 673 8.97 18.76 39.52
C GLY A 673 8.59 19.98 40.37
N ALA A 674 7.30 20.33 40.48
CA ALA A 674 6.80 21.24 41.50
C ALA A 674 5.73 20.52 42.34
N GLY A 675 6.17 19.85 43.42
CA GLY A 675 5.26 19.30 44.43
C GLY A 675 4.67 20.39 45.34
N PRO A 676 3.56 20.11 46.05
CA PRO A 676 2.92 21.09 46.93
C PRO A 676 3.73 21.21 48.23
N GLY A 677 4.53 22.28 48.37
CA GLY A 677 5.15 22.62 49.66
C GLY A 677 6.53 23.27 49.66
N PHE A 678 7.21 23.42 48.52
CA PHE A 678 8.46 24.18 48.44
C PHE A 678 8.41 25.15 47.27
N ALA A 679 9.03 26.32 47.45
CA ALA A 679 9.04 27.43 46.49
C ALA A 679 9.16 26.94 45.05
N THR A 680 8.17 27.29 44.23
CA THR A 680 8.18 27.06 42.78
C THR A 680 9.38 27.78 42.18
N VAL A 681 10.48 27.06 41.97
CA VAL A 681 11.51 27.50 41.05
C VAL A 681 10.87 27.40 39.67
N ALA A 682 10.56 28.55 39.07
CA ALA A 682 10.09 28.65 37.70
C ALA A 682 11.22 28.23 36.75
N GLY A 683 11.43 26.91 36.62
CA GLY A 683 12.49 26.33 35.79
C GLY A 683 11.88 25.68 34.56
N GLY A 684 11.90 26.41 33.44
CA GLY A 684 11.57 25.89 32.13
C GLY A 684 12.52 24.77 31.66
N TYR A 685 12.29 24.28 30.45
CA TYR A 685 13.15 23.29 29.79
C TYR A 685 14.64 23.67 29.90
N SER A 686 15.43 22.84 30.56
CA SER A 686 16.88 23.02 30.69
C SER A 686 17.60 21.92 29.90
N ARG A 687 18.38 22.33 28.89
CA ARG A 687 19.16 21.44 28.04
C ARG A 687 20.10 20.54 28.86
N SER A 688 20.74 21.10 29.88
CA SER A 688 21.63 20.34 30.78
C SER A 688 20.89 19.34 31.67
N ALA A 689 19.63 19.62 32.03
CA ALA A 689 18.80 18.68 32.79
C ALA A 689 18.34 17.50 31.92
N VAL A 690 18.00 17.74 30.66
CA VAL A 690 17.65 16.67 29.70
C VAL A 690 18.87 15.80 29.39
N GLU A 691 20.02 16.43 29.15
CA GLU A 691 21.28 15.72 28.93
C GLU A 691 21.62 14.82 30.13
N LYS A 692 21.56 15.36 31.35
CA LYS A 692 21.75 14.56 32.57
C LYS A 692 20.76 13.40 32.66
N ALA A 693 19.49 13.63 32.36
CA ALA A 693 18.47 12.58 32.39
C ALA A 693 18.74 11.44 31.39
N VAL A 694 19.26 11.78 30.20
CA VAL A 694 19.68 10.77 29.21
C VAL A 694 20.83 9.93 29.76
N TYR A 695 21.84 10.56 30.37
CA TYR A 695 22.96 9.86 31.01
C TYR A 695 22.57 9.03 32.25
N ASP A 696 21.52 9.43 32.96
CA ASP A 696 20.98 8.69 34.11
C ASP A 696 20.10 7.49 33.65
N THR A 697 19.44 7.60 32.49
CA THR A 697 18.54 6.54 31.97
C THR A 697 19.30 5.46 31.20
N PHE A 698 20.20 5.86 30.30
CA PHE A 698 20.95 4.93 29.46
C PHE A 698 22.35 4.71 30.01
N ARG A 699 22.82 3.45 30.00
CA ARG A 699 24.17 3.10 30.46
C ARG A 699 25.22 3.78 29.58
N ARG A 700 26.36 4.17 30.15
CA ARG A 700 27.46 4.82 29.41
C ARG A 700 27.94 3.99 28.21
N GLU A 701 28.01 2.66 28.36
CA GLU A 701 28.37 1.75 27.28
C GLU A 701 27.47 1.94 26.05
N PHE A 702 26.17 2.10 26.26
CA PHE A 702 25.20 2.33 25.21
C PHE A 702 25.37 3.68 24.53
N ILE A 703 25.50 4.75 25.31
CA ILE A 703 25.68 6.11 24.78
C ILE A 703 26.95 6.19 23.92
N ASN A 704 28.03 5.53 24.35
CA ASN A 704 29.29 5.52 23.62
C ASN A 704 29.24 4.75 22.29
N ARG A 705 28.22 3.93 22.03
CA ARG A 705 28.02 3.27 20.73
C ARG A 705 27.23 4.13 19.75
N LEU A 706 26.56 5.18 20.21
CA LEU A 706 25.82 6.10 19.34
C LEU A 706 26.79 7.04 18.62
N ASP A 707 26.49 7.40 17.38
CA ASP A 707 27.24 8.43 16.65
C ASP A 707 27.01 9.83 17.23
N ARG A 708 25.75 10.11 17.59
CA ARG A 708 25.34 11.41 18.15
C ARG A 708 24.08 11.27 19.00
N VAL A 709 24.07 11.96 20.14
CA VAL A 709 22.84 12.29 20.88
C VAL A 709 22.40 13.69 20.44
N VAL A 710 21.18 13.81 19.94
CA VAL A 710 20.59 15.05 19.44
C VAL A 710 19.45 15.45 20.35
N LEU A 711 19.54 16.67 20.91
CA LEU A 711 18.54 17.21 21.83
C LEU A 711 17.54 18.07 21.05
N PHE A 712 16.25 17.72 21.18
CA PHE A 712 15.16 18.44 20.54
C PHE A 712 14.63 19.54 21.45
N ASN A 713 14.48 20.73 20.90
CA ASN A 713 13.96 21.89 21.61
C ASN A 713 12.42 21.83 21.69
N PRO A 714 11.81 22.30 22.79
CA PRO A 714 10.36 22.51 22.85
C PRO A 714 9.91 23.48 21.76
N LEU A 715 8.69 23.28 21.27
CA LEU A 715 8.08 24.20 20.31
C LEU A 715 7.53 25.41 21.06
N ASP A 716 7.99 26.60 20.71
CA ASP A 716 7.40 27.83 21.22
C ASP A 716 6.06 28.15 20.52
N ARG A 717 5.35 29.15 21.05
CA ARG A 717 4.03 29.53 20.52
C ARG A 717 4.12 30.11 19.09
N ALA A 718 5.23 30.74 18.72
CA ALA A 718 5.42 31.31 17.38
C ALA A 718 5.61 30.21 16.33
N LEU A 719 6.48 29.24 16.59
CA LEU A 719 6.68 28.05 15.77
C LEU A 719 5.40 27.21 15.69
N MET A 720 4.66 27.09 16.80
CA MET A 720 3.36 26.41 16.79
C MET A 720 2.33 27.11 15.91
N ARG A 721 2.35 28.44 15.80
CA ARG A 721 1.52 29.20 14.87
C ARG A 721 1.87 28.87 13.42
N GLU A 722 3.15 28.80 13.08
CA GLU A 722 3.58 28.37 11.74
C GLU A 722 3.15 26.93 11.40
N ILE A 723 3.30 26.01 12.36
CA ILE A 723 2.84 24.62 12.22
C ILE A 723 1.32 24.59 12.00
N LEU A 724 0.56 25.40 12.74
CA LEU A 724 -0.88 25.52 12.58
C LEU A 724 -1.26 25.98 11.18
N HIS A 725 -0.61 27.01 10.66
CA HIS A 725 -0.85 27.46 9.28
C HIS A 725 -0.60 26.35 8.26
N LYS A 726 0.53 25.62 8.37
CA LYS A 726 0.83 24.49 7.48
C LYS A 726 -0.23 23.38 7.54
N GLU A 727 -0.74 23.07 8.73
CA GLU A 727 -1.79 22.05 8.91
C GLU A 727 -3.17 22.53 8.43
N LEU A 728 -3.47 23.83 8.53
CA LEU A 728 -4.67 24.43 7.94
C LEU A 728 -4.60 24.41 6.41
N ASP A 729 -3.47 24.77 5.81
CA ASP A 729 -3.29 24.72 4.35
C ASP A 729 -3.44 23.30 3.80
N ARG A 730 -2.84 22.30 4.47
CA ARG A 730 -3.06 20.87 4.16
C ARG A 730 -4.52 20.45 4.31
N THR A 731 -5.26 21.09 5.20
CA THR A 731 -6.68 20.80 5.40
C THR A 731 -7.53 21.35 4.26
N LEU A 732 -7.17 22.50 3.69
CA LEU A 732 -7.85 23.10 2.54
C LEU A 732 -7.72 22.25 1.25
N THR A 733 -6.69 21.40 1.13
CA THR A 733 -6.54 20.51 -0.04
C THR A 733 -7.47 19.29 -0.02
N ARG A 734 -8.21 19.05 1.07
CA ARG A 734 -9.15 17.92 1.19
C ARG A 734 -10.30 18.06 0.19
N ARG A 735 -10.74 16.95 -0.41
CA ARG A 735 -11.78 16.91 -1.47
C ARG A 735 -13.07 17.68 -1.12
N GLY A 736 -13.48 17.69 0.15
CA GLY A 736 -14.67 18.40 0.62
C GLY A 736 -14.59 19.93 0.55
N LEU A 737 -13.37 20.50 0.56
CA LEU A 737 -13.10 21.93 0.48
C LEU A 737 -12.53 22.32 -0.89
N ARG A 738 -11.58 21.54 -1.41
CA ARG A 738 -10.89 21.78 -2.70
C ARG A 738 -11.84 21.88 -3.90
N ASN A 739 -12.94 21.13 -3.90
CA ASN A 739 -13.88 21.10 -5.02
C ASN A 739 -14.94 22.20 -4.95
N ARG A 740 -14.87 23.12 -3.98
CA ARG A 740 -15.81 24.22 -3.80
C ARG A 740 -15.11 25.55 -4.12
N ALA A 741 -15.83 26.49 -4.72
CA ALA A 741 -15.32 27.82 -5.05
C ALA A 741 -15.33 28.74 -3.82
N TRP A 742 -14.76 28.28 -2.71
CA TRP A 742 -14.78 28.99 -1.43
C TRP A 742 -13.41 29.58 -1.14
N ALA A 743 -13.36 30.89 -0.89
CA ALA A 743 -12.17 31.57 -0.40
C ALA A 743 -12.21 31.62 1.13
N VAL A 744 -11.27 30.93 1.80
CA VAL A 744 -11.22 30.88 3.27
C VAL A 744 -10.32 32.00 3.81
N GLU A 745 -10.83 32.78 4.75
CA GLU A 745 -10.10 33.79 5.50
C GLU A 745 -10.07 33.46 7.00
N TRP A 746 -8.87 33.49 7.57
CA TRP A 746 -8.63 33.25 8.99
C TRP A 746 -8.41 34.58 9.71
N GLU A 747 -9.26 34.93 10.68
CA GLU A 747 -8.98 36.03 11.59
C GLU A 747 -7.91 35.60 12.62
N PRO A 748 -7.03 36.51 13.10
CA PRO A 748 -6.07 36.19 14.15
C PRO A 748 -6.70 35.54 15.39
N SER A 749 -7.93 35.92 15.74
CA SER A 749 -8.72 35.34 16.84
C SER A 749 -8.97 33.83 16.68
N ALA A 750 -9.17 33.34 15.45
CA ALA A 750 -9.38 31.92 15.16
C ALA A 750 -8.09 31.11 15.29
N ILE A 751 -6.96 31.70 14.89
CA ILE A 751 -5.63 31.09 15.01
C ILE A 751 -5.29 30.93 16.49
N GLU A 752 -5.45 31.99 17.29
CA GLU A 752 -5.21 31.92 18.73
C GLU A 752 -6.16 30.94 19.44
N PHE A 753 -7.43 30.89 19.05
CA PHE A 753 -8.38 29.90 19.58
C PHE A 753 -7.91 28.45 19.32
N LEU A 754 -7.46 28.15 18.10
CA LEU A 754 -6.97 26.82 17.74
C LEU A 754 -5.64 26.49 18.44
N LEU A 755 -4.77 27.47 18.66
CA LEU A 755 -3.56 27.29 19.47
C LEU A 755 -3.92 27.02 20.93
N ASP A 756 -4.81 27.79 21.54
CA ASP A 756 -5.20 27.58 22.94
C ASP A 756 -5.84 26.21 23.20
N ARG A 757 -6.59 25.68 22.22
CA ARG A 757 -7.21 24.35 22.32
C ARG A 757 -6.31 23.21 21.82
N GLY A 758 -5.33 23.51 20.98
CA GLY A 758 -4.53 22.55 20.22
C GLY A 758 -3.06 22.47 20.62
N PHE A 759 -2.60 23.35 21.51
CA PHE A 759 -1.21 23.39 21.99
C PHE A 759 -1.14 23.35 23.51
N THR A 760 -0.38 22.38 24.01
CA THR A 760 0.18 22.42 25.36
C THR A 760 1.69 22.16 25.26
N PRO A 761 2.53 22.82 26.07
CA PRO A 761 3.97 22.60 26.04
C PRO A 761 4.40 21.12 26.17
N ASP A 762 3.59 20.31 26.87
CA ASP A 762 3.88 18.89 27.13
C ASP A 762 3.60 17.96 25.93
N LEU A 763 2.57 18.27 25.14
CA LEU A 763 2.08 17.40 24.05
C LEU A 763 2.55 17.87 22.66
N GLY A 764 3.19 19.04 22.59
CA GLY A 764 3.69 19.64 21.36
C GLY A 764 2.59 19.83 20.31
N ALA A 765 2.90 19.54 19.05
CA ALA A 765 1.96 19.73 17.94
C ALA A 765 0.93 18.60 17.77
N ARG A 766 0.96 17.53 18.57
CA ARG A 766 0.05 16.37 18.42
C ARG A 766 -1.44 16.73 18.58
N PRO A 767 -1.86 17.54 19.58
CA PRO A 767 -3.28 17.87 19.76
C PRO A 767 -3.83 18.82 18.69
N LEU A 768 -2.95 19.48 17.93
CA LEU A 768 -3.33 20.53 16.99
C LEU A 768 -4.22 20.02 15.85
N ARG A 769 -3.89 18.85 15.29
CA ARG A 769 -4.75 18.19 14.28
C ARG A 769 -6.13 17.86 14.83
N ARG A 770 -6.18 17.39 16.09
CA ARG A 770 -7.43 17.08 16.77
C ARG A 770 -8.26 18.35 17.00
N ALA A 771 -7.62 19.46 17.38
CA ALA A 771 -8.30 20.75 17.55
C ALA A 771 -8.90 21.25 16.22
N ILE A 772 -8.15 21.16 15.11
CA ILE A 772 -8.64 21.47 13.75
C ILE A 772 -9.85 20.57 13.41
N GLU A 773 -9.75 19.26 13.65
CA GLU A 773 -10.83 18.33 13.33
C GLU A 773 -12.10 18.60 14.15
N GLN A 774 -11.95 18.78 15.46
CA GLN A 774 -13.07 18.93 16.38
C GLN A 774 -13.73 20.30 16.30
N HIS A 775 -12.95 21.37 16.23
CA HIS A 775 -13.47 22.74 16.36
C HIS A 775 -13.72 23.44 15.03
N LEU A 776 -13.11 22.98 13.94
CA LEU A 776 -13.27 23.59 12.61
C LEU A 776 -13.96 22.63 11.63
N LEU A 777 -13.37 21.45 11.38
CA LEU A 777 -13.85 20.57 10.31
C LEU A 777 -15.18 19.90 10.62
N ALA A 778 -15.38 19.39 11.84
CA ALA A 778 -16.62 18.72 12.21
C ALA A 778 -17.84 19.66 12.15
N PRO A 779 -17.78 20.91 12.69
CA PRO A 779 -18.84 21.89 12.49
C PRO A 779 -19.09 22.22 11.03
N LEU A 780 -18.03 22.46 10.25
CA LEU A 780 -18.15 22.81 8.84
C LEU A 780 -18.71 21.67 7.98
N ALA A 781 -18.34 20.42 8.27
CA ALA A 781 -18.87 19.23 7.62
C ALA A 781 -20.38 19.08 7.88
N ARG A 782 -20.84 19.34 9.12
CA ARG A 782 -22.28 19.35 9.44
C ARG A 782 -23.02 20.41 8.63
N SER A 783 -22.51 21.63 8.58
CA SER A 783 -23.10 22.72 7.78
C SER A 783 -23.16 22.39 6.28
N ILE A 784 -22.15 21.70 5.74
CA ILE A 784 -22.14 21.21 4.36
C ILE A 784 -23.21 20.14 4.12
N VAL A 785 -23.29 19.12 4.98
CA VAL A 785 -24.21 17.99 4.82
C VAL A 785 -25.67 18.42 5.01
N GLU A 786 -25.91 19.35 5.93
CA GLU A 786 -27.24 19.92 6.21
C GLU A 786 -27.70 20.94 5.15
N GLN A 787 -26.96 21.13 4.06
CA GLN A 787 -27.21 22.13 3.00
C GLN A 787 -27.38 23.58 3.53
N ARG A 788 -26.78 23.89 4.68
CA ARG A 788 -26.77 25.24 5.26
C ARG A 788 -25.65 26.11 4.69
N ALA A 789 -24.76 25.54 3.89
CA ALA A 789 -23.69 26.25 3.23
C ALA A 789 -24.10 26.63 1.79
N PRO A 790 -24.06 27.92 1.42
CA PRO A 790 -24.45 28.39 0.09
C PRO A 790 -23.59 27.81 -1.05
N GLU A 791 -24.20 27.63 -2.21
CA GLU A 791 -23.54 27.19 -3.45
C GLU A 791 -22.97 28.39 -4.24
N GLY A 792 -21.90 28.18 -5.03
CA GLY A 792 -21.22 29.22 -5.82
C GLY A 792 -20.00 29.85 -5.15
N ASP A 793 -19.55 31.00 -5.67
CA ASP A 793 -18.42 31.76 -5.13
C ASP A 793 -18.81 32.33 -3.76
N GLN A 794 -18.06 31.96 -2.72
CA GLN A 794 -18.35 32.38 -1.35
C GLN A 794 -17.06 32.74 -0.60
N PHE A 795 -17.13 33.78 0.22
CA PHE A 795 -16.10 34.05 1.22
C PHE A 795 -16.46 33.37 2.53
N LEU A 796 -15.56 32.53 3.02
CA LEU A 796 -15.68 31.82 4.29
C LEU A 796 -14.79 32.49 5.33
N PHE A 797 -15.40 33.26 6.22
CA PHE A 797 -14.70 33.91 7.32
C PHE A 797 -14.77 33.04 8.57
N VAL A 798 -13.60 32.69 9.12
CA VAL A 798 -13.49 31.93 10.36
C VAL A 798 -12.89 32.81 11.45
N ARG A 799 -13.64 32.96 12.55
CA ARG A 799 -13.24 33.78 13.71
C ARG A 799 -13.42 33.05 15.03
N GLY A 800 -12.65 33.44 16.05
CA GLY A 800 -12.86 33.01 17.42
C GLY A 800 -14.02 33.78 18.06
N ALA A 801 -15.03 33.08 18.58
CA ALA A 801 -16.17 33.66 19.29
C ALA A 801 -16.27 33.04 20.70
N GLY A 802 -15.38 33.46 21.60
CA GLY A 802 -15.33 32.95 22.98
C GLY A 802 -14.92 31.47 23.02
N ASP A 803 -15.89 30.57 23.19
CA ASP A 803 -15.68 29.14 23.39
C ASP A 803 -15.75 28.28 22.11
N ARG A 804 -16.07 28.89 20.97
CA ARG A 804 -16.24 28.23 19.66
C ARG A 804 -15.68 29.06 18.51
N LEU A 805 -15.43 28.41 17.37
CA LEU A 805 -15.21 29.10 16.10
C LEU A 805 -16.57 29.45 15.48
N ASP A 806 -16.74 30.71 15.10
CA ASP A 806 -17.86 31.19 14.31
C ASP A 806 -17.44 31.23 12.84
N VAL A 807 -18.28 30.65 11.98
CA VAL A 807 -18.01 30.48 10.55
C VAL A 807 -19.13 31.18 9.79
N ARG A 808 -18.77 32.23 9.04
CA ARG A 808 -19.72 33.04 8.27
C ARG A 808 -19.45 32.93 6.78
N PHE A 809 -20.51 32.65 6.03
CA PHE A 809 -20.51 32.68 4.57
C PHE A 809 -20.99 34.05 4.12
N ILE A 810 -20.22 34.71 3.26
CA ILE A 810 -20.59 35.99 2.65
C ILE A 810 -20.62 35.78 1.13
N ALA A 811 -21.78 36.07 0.53
CA ALA A 811 -21.94 36.06 -0.90
C ALA A 811 -21.36 37.36 -1.49
N PRO A 812 -20.49 37.29 -2.52
CA PRO A 812 -19.95 38.48 -3.18
C PRO A 812 -21.03 39.33 -3.88
N ASP A 813 -22.17 38.73 -4.26
CA ASP A 813 -23.24 39.37 -5.05
C ASP A 813 -24.45 39.83 -4.23
N ALA A 814 -24.36 39.96 -2.90
CA ALA A 814 -25.49 40.38 -2.09
C ALA A 814 -25.87 41.86 -2.36
N PRO A 815 -27.15 42.19 -2.69
CA PRO A 815 -27.53 43.56 -2.99
C PRO A 815 -27.49 44.42 -1.72
N ALA A 816 -26.54 45.37 -1.69
CA ALA A 816 -26.45 46.37 -0.63
C ALA A 816 -27.74 47.21 -0.59
N SER A 817 -28.47 47.15 0.53
CA SER A 817 -29.59 48.05 0.80
C SER A 817 -29.05 49.47 1.03
N MET A 818 -29.25 50.35 0.04
CA MET A 818 -28.85 51.76 0.14
C MET A 818 -29.70 52.51 1.18
N PRO A 819 -29.10 53.27 2.11
CA PRO A 819 -29.72 54.47 2.65
C PRO A 819 -29.29 55.71 1.84
N ALA A 820 -30.19 56.70 1.83
CA ALA A 820 -30.22 57.87 0.96
C ALA A 820 -28.96 58.74 0.97
N ALA A 821 -28.70 59.32 -0.21
CA ALA A 821 -27.66 60.30 -0.49
C ALA A 821 -27.72 61.52 0.45
N GLY A 822 -26.58 61.86 1.04
CA GLY A 822 -26.32 63.12 1.73
C GLY A 822 -24.97 63.69 1.32
N THR A 823 -25.02 64.86 0.68
CA THR A 823 -24.01 65.91 0.43
C THR A 823 -22.51 65.58 0.50
N VAL A 824 -21.86 65.83 -0.66
CA VAL A 824 -20.41 65.92 -0.86
C VAL A 824 -19.81 67.05 -0.01
N ALA A 825 -18.75 66.74 0.73
CA ALA A 825 -17.85 67.72 1.36
C ALA A 825 -16.38 67.47 0.95
N ASP A 826 -15.62 68.55 0.96
CA ASP A 826 -14.29 68.87 0.39
C ASP A 826 -13.17 67.79 0.45
N PRO A 827 -12.24 67.73 -0.53
CA PRO A 827 -11.14 66.77 -0.59
C PRO A 827 -9.86 67.21 0.15
N ALA A 828 -9.92 68.10 1.13
CA ALA A 828 -8.74 68.71 1.78
C ALA A 828 -8.69 68.65 3.32
N ALA A 829 -9.44 67.76 3.97
CA ALA A 829 -9.27 67.43 5.39
C ALA A 829 -8.78 65.98 5.55
N PRO A 830 -7.97 65.62 6.57
CA PRO A 830 -7.72 64.22 6.90
C PRO A 830 -9.06 63.58 7.28
N ALA A 831 -9.67 62.93 6.29
CA ALA A 831 -11.05 62.49 6.38
C ALA A 831 -11.15 61.25 7.26
N ASP A 832 -11.93 61.38 8.31
CA ASP A 832 -12.16 60.36 9.32
C ASP A 832 -12.73 59.07 8.72
N LEU A 833 -12.08 57.94 8.97
CA LEU A 833 -12.58 56.63 8.53
C LEU A 833 -13.90 56.26 9.23
N ARG A 834 -14.21 56.88 10.38
CA ARG A 834 -15.47 56.70 11.11
C ARG A 834 -16.69 57.03 10.28
N ASP A 835 -16.59 57.96 9.33
CA ASP A 835 -17.70 58.29 8.42
C ASP A 835 -18.06 57.13 7.50
N ILE A 836 -17.06 56.36 7.04
CA ILE A 836 -17.26 55.17 6.20
C ILE A 836 -17.85 54.03 7.03
N VAL A 837 -17.45 53.90 8.30
CA VAL A 837 -18.05 52.93 9.24
C VAL A 837 -19.51 53.30 9.53
N TYR A 838 -19.80 54.58 9.72
CA TYR A 838 -21.13 55.08 10.03
C TYR A 838 -22.11 54.97 8.85
N ALA A 839 -21.64 55.31 7.64
CA ALA A 839 -22.38 55.28 6.39
C ALA A 839 -21.51 54.66 5.29
N PRO A 840 -21.60 53.34 5.05
CA PRO A 840 -20.74 52.65 4.10
C PRO A 840 -20.99 53.10 2.66
N VAL A 841 -19.93 53.48 1.94
CA VAL A 841 -19.99 53.91 0.54
C VAL A 841 -18.94 53.15 -0.28
N THR A 842 -19.32 52.61 -1.44
CA THR A 842 -18.46 51.75 -2.29
C THR A 842 -17.80 52.49 -3.47
N GLY A 843 -17.90 53.83 -3.48
CA GLY A 843 -17.36 54.72 -4.51
C GLY A 843 -15.84 54.87 -4.46
N GLY A 844 -15.24 55.33 -5.57
CA GLY A 844 -13.77 55.46 -5.72
C GLY A 844 -13.11 56.31 -4.63
N ALA A 845 -13.76 57.40 -4.19
CA ALA A 845 -13.24 58.26 -3.12
C ALA A 845 -13.14 57.56 -1.75
N ALA A 846 -14.01 56.58 -1.45
CA ALA A 846 -13.90 55.79 -0.23
C ALA A 846 -12.70 54.84 -0.28
N LEU A 847 -12.48 54.19 -1.44
CA LEU A 847 -11.34 53.30 -1.64
C LEU A 847 -10.00 54.05 -1.59
N THR A 848 -9.90 55.22 -2.22
CA THR A 848 -8.67 56.05 -2.14
C THR A 848 -8.33 56.42 -0.70
N ARG A 849 -9.34 56.66 0.16
CA ARG A 849 -9.13 56.91 1.59
C ARG A 849 -8.63 55.66 2.32
N LEU A 850 -9.19 54.49 2.03
CA LEU A 850 -8.72 53.22 2.60
C LEU A 850 -7.29 52.87 2.14
N ASP A 851 -6.97 53.13 0.87
CA ASP A 851 -5.62 52.97 0.32
C ASP A 851 -4.62 53.90 1.00
N THR A 852 -5.00 55.16 1.19
CA THR A 852 -4.17 56.14 1.89
C THR A 852 -3.91 55.71 3.33
N ALA A 853 -4.96 55.30 4.06
CA ALA A 853 -4.84 54.85 5.45
C ALA A 853 -3.99 53.57 5.58
N LEU A 854 -4.20 52.58 4.71
CA LEU A 854 -3.41 51.35 4.68
C LEU A 854 -1.94 51.65 4.34
N HIS A 855 -1.69 52.56 3.39
CA HIS A 855 -0.33 52.94 3.01
C HIS A 855 0.40 53.64 4.17
N VAL A 856 -0.25 54.60 4.84
CA VAL A 856 0.32 55.27 6.03
C VAL A 856 0.67 54.27 7.13
N LEU A 857 -0.21 53.30 7.40
CA LEU A 857 0.07 52.24 8.37
C LEU A 857 1.23 51.33 7.94
N HIS A 858 1.28 50.91 6.67
CA HIS A 858 2.42 50.15 6.16
C HIS A 858 3.75 50.92 6.27
N GLU A 859 3.77 52.21 5.94
CA GLU A 859 5.00 53.02 6.05
C GLU A 859 5.43 53.18 7.51
N ALA A 860 4.50 53.44 8.43
CA ALA A 860 4.80 53.57 9.85
C ALA A 860 5.38 52.28 10.46
N HIS A 861 4.93 51.12 9.97
CA HIS A 861 5.39 49.79 10.42
C HIS A 861 6.65 49.31 9.70
N ALA A 862 6.88 49.75 8.48
CA ALA A 862 8.11 49.50 7.72
C ALA A 862 9.29 50.37 8.18
N ALA A 863 9.02 51.49 8.89
CA ALA A 863 10.02 52.40 9.39
C ALA A 863 11.01 51.70 10.35
N SER A 864 12.29 52.11 10.27
CA SER A 864 13.36 51.57 11.10
C SER A 864 13.07 51.71 12.60
N ALA A 865 12.36 52.77 13.01
CA ALA A 865 11.96 52.99 14.39
C ALA A 865 11.07 51.86 14.96
N TRP A 866 10.15 51.32 14.15
CA TRP A 866 9.26 50.22 14.57
C TRP A 866 10.06 48.94 14.83
N ARG A 867 10.95 48.58 13.88
CA ARG A 867 11.83 47.41 13.98
C ARG A 867 12.82 47.51 15.14
N LEU A 868 13.50 48.66 15.28
CA LEU A 868 14.47 48.89 16.36
C LEU A 868 13.80 48.81 17.73
N ALA A 869 12.59 49.34 17.88
CA ALA A 869 11.85 49.27 19.14
C ALA A 869 11.36 47.83 19.44
N ARG A 870 11.08 47.01 18.42
CA ARG A 870 10.81 45.57 18.58
C ARG A 870 12.06 44.84 19.05
N GLU A 871 13.19 45.04 18.38
CA GLU A 871 14.47 44.45 18.76
C GLU A 871 14.88 44.85 20.20
N ALA A 872 14.61 46.09 20.60
CA ALA A 872 14.84 46.55 21.97
C ALA A 872 13.98 45.80 23.00
N ASP A 873 12.67 45.63 22.74
CA ASP A 873 11.78 44.87 23.64
C ASP A 873 12.21 43.40 23.76
N PHE A 874 12.61 42.75 22.66
CA PHE A 874 13.14 41.38 22.67
C PHE A 874 14.52 41.28 23.34
N ALA A 875 15.39 42.29 23.18
CA ALA A 875 16.67 42.35 23.88
C ALA A 875 16.48 42.45 25.40
N SER A 876 15.51 43.24 25.86
CA SER A 876 15.14 43.32 27.29
C SER A 876 14.66 41.98 27.85
N MET A 877 14.02 41.12 27.05
CA MET A 877 13.66 39.75 27.49
C MET A 877 14.89 38.85 27.73
N GLY A 878 16.01 39.15 27.08
CA GLY A 878 17.27 38.43 27.24
C GLY A 878 18.08 38.83 28.48
N GLU A 879 17.66 39.85 29.23
CA GLU A 879 18.34 40.27 30.44
C GLU A 879 18.22 39.20 31.56
N PRO A 880 19.31 38.91 32.31
CA PRO A 880 19.33 37.82 33.30
C PRO A 880 18.24 37.90 34.37
N ASP A 881 17.83 39.11 34.76
CA ASP A 881 16.85 39.35 35.83
C ASP A 881 15.44 39.70 35.31
N PHE A 882 15.22 39.73 34.00
CA PHE A 882 13.97 40.18 33.36
C PHE A 882 12.71 39.57 34.00
N TRP A 883 12.70 38.25 34.20
CA TRP A 883 11.54 37.51 34.72
C TRP A 883 11.19 37.84 36.18
N SER A 884 12.09 38.47 36.91
CA SER A 884 11.87 38.93 38.29
C SER A 884 11.42 40.39 38.36
N GLN A 885 11.70 41.19 37.32
CA GLN A 885 11.38 42.61 37.30
C GLN A 885 9.86 42.85 37.15
N PRO A 886 9.26 43.83 37.87
CA PRO A 886 7.86 44.21 37.68
C PRO A 886 7.56 44.78 36.27
N THR A 887 8.57 45.37 35.62
CA THR A 887 8.48 45.96 34.27
C THR A 887 8.26 44.91 33.17
N ARG A 888 8.51 43.62 33.43
CA ARG A 888 8.35 42.54 32.43
C ARG A 888 6.96 42.49 31.81
N PHE A 889 5.92 42.78 32.60
CA PHE A 889 4.54 42.74 32.13
C PHE A 889 4.27 43.82 31.07
N GLN A 890 4.93 44.97 31.18
CA GLN A 890 4.85 46.05 30.20
C GLN A 890 5.62 45.70 28.93
N VAL A 891 6.80 45.06 29.04
CA VAL A 891 7.58 44.61 27.88
C VAL A 891 6.82 43.53 27.10
N LEU A 892 6.29 42.53 27.80
CA LEU A 892 5.52 41.44 27.18
C LEU A 892 4.23 41.94 26.53
N ASP A 893 3.52 42.89 27.16
CA ASP A 893 2.35 43.55 26.59
C ASP A 893 2.70 44.31 25.30
N ARG A 894 3.82 45.05 25.26
CA ARG A 894 4.27 45.72 24.03
C ARG A 894 4.59 44.75 22.90
N ILE A 895 5.27 43.64 23.20
CA ILE A 895 5.60 42.61 22.20
C ILE A 895 4.32 41.98 21.65
N GLU A 896 3.42 41.55 22.52
CA GLU A 896 2.15 40.96 22.13
C GLU A 896 1.33 41.92 21.26
N ARG A 897 1.26 43.21 21.64
CA ARG A 897 0.52 44.22 20.87
C ARG A 897 1.13 44.46 19.50
N ARG A 898 2.46 44.54 19.37
CA ARG A 898 3.13 44.66 18.07
C ARG A 898 2.76 43.50 17.15
N ASP A 899 2.88 42.28 17.64
CA ASP A 899 2.55 41.08 16.86
C ASP A 899 1.08 41.07 16.43
N ARG A 900 0.16 41.47 17.31
CA ARG A 900 -1.27 41.59 16.98
C ARG A 900 -1.52 42.65 15.91
N ILE A 901 -0.86 43.81 15.98
CA ILE A 901 -1.03 44.89 15.00
C ILE A 901 -0.46 44.47 13.64
N GLU A 902 0.75 43.87 13.60
CA GLU A 902 1.36 43.37 12.36
C GLU A 902 0.47 42.32 11.66
N SER A 903 -0.03 41.34 12.42
CA SER A 903 -0.93 40.30 11.88
C SER A 903 -2.26 40.85 11.36
N ALA A 904 -2.81 41.85 12.05
CA ALA A 904 -4.05 42.51 11.64
C ALA A 904 -3.82 43.42 10.42
N LEU A 905 -2.66 44.05 10.28
CA LEU A 905 -2.28 44.86 9.12
C LEU A 905 -2.12 44.00 7.85
N ASP A 906 -1.47 42.83 7.96
CA ASP A 906 -1.41 41.85 6.86
C ASP A 906 -2.81 41.38 6.43
N SER A 907 -3.71 41.22 7.39
CA SER A 907 -5.11 40.86 7.13
C SER A 907 -5.84 42.00 6.42
N ALA A 908 -5.64 43.25 6.83
CA ALA A 908 -6.18 44.43 6.16
C ALA A 908 -5.65 44.57 4.71
N GLY A 909 -4.37 44.29 4.47
CA GLY A 909 -3.78 44.27 3.12
C GLY A 909 -4.43 43.23 2.19
N ARG A 910 -4.66 42.02 2.70
CA ARG A 910 -5.38 40.96 1.95
C ARG A 910 -6.83 41.32 1.69
N MET A 911 -7.53 41.89 2.68
CA MET A 911 -8.90 42.40 2.51
C MET A 911 -8.95 43.49 1.43
N ARG A 912 -7.97 44.40 1.41
CA ARG A 912 -7.90 45.47 0.40
C ARG A 912 -7.63 44.94 -1.02
N ALA A 913 -6.69 44.00 -1.18
CA ALA A 913 -6.39 43.41 -2.49
C ALA A 913 -7.59 42.69 -3.11
N ARG A 914 -8.50 42.15 -2.29
CA ARG A 914 -9.72 41.45 -2.74
C ARG A 914 -10.84 42.40 -3.20
N LEU A 915 -10.80 43.67 -2.79
CA LEU A 915 -11.75 44.71 -3.23
C LEU A 915 -11.57 45.17 -4.70
N ASP A 916 -10.51 44.72 -5.37
CA ASP A 916 -10.27 45.01 -6.80
C ASP A 916 -11.05 44.07 -7.75
N GLY A 917 -11.75 43.04 -7.22
CA GLY A 917 -12.64 42.12 -7.94
C GLY A 917 -14.13 42.54 -7.98
N VAL A 918 -14.96 41.78 -8.73
CA VAL A 918 -16.38 42.06 -9.07
C VAL A 918 -17.26 42.43 -7.86
N GLN A 919 -18.11 43.45 -8.07
CA GLN A 919 -19.09 44.12 -7.20
C GLN A 919 -18.71 44.33 -5.71
N ARG A 920 -18.69 45.61 -5.33
CA ARG A 920 -18.23 46.08 -4.02
C ARG A 920 -19.38 46.09 -3.03
N ASP A 921 -19.28 45.25 -1.99
CA ASP A 921 -20.19 45.24 -0.85
C ASP A 921 -19.84 46.39 0.12
N GLY A 922 -20.85 47.20 0.49
CA GLY A 922 -20.70 48.29 1.44
C GLY A 922 -20.34 47.81 2.84
N GLU A 923 -20.85 46.67 3.29
CA GLU A 923 -20.54 46.15 4.62
C GLU A 923 -19.06 45.73 4.74
N PHE A 924 -18.51 45.14 3.68
CA PHE A 924 -17.10 44.79 3.60
C PHE A 924 -16.18 46.03 3.64
N VAL A 925 -16.55 47.08 2.92
CA VAL A 925 -15.84 48.37 2.95
C VAL A 925 -15.85 48.99 4.34
N ALA A 926 -16.99 48.94 5.05
CA ALA A 926 -17.08 49.43 6.42
C ALA A 926 -16.23 48.63 7.41
N ARG A 927 -16.15 47.30 7.25
CA ARG A 927 -15.29 46.44 8.08
C ARG A 927 -13.81 46.76 7.89
N LEU A 928 -13.36 46.94 6.64
CA LEU A 928 -11.99 47.35 6.37
C LEU A 928 -11.69 48.75 6.93
N ALA A 929 -12.62 49.70 6.76
CA ALA A 929 -12.50 51.04 7.34
C ALA A 929 -12.37 51.01 8.87
N GLN A 930 -13.19 50.20 9.53
CA GLN A 930 -13.16 50.04 10.98
C GLN A 930 -11.84 49.40 11.43
N LEU A 931 -11.36 48.36 10.75
CA LEU A 931 -10.09 47.73 11.09
C LEU A 931 -8.91 48.69 10.96
N LEU A 932 -8.81 49.42 9.84
CA LEU A 932 -7.74 50.40 9.62
C LEU A 932 -7.78 51.53 10.65
N TRP A 933 -8.98 52.00 11.01
CA TRP A 933 -9.15 53.01 12.05
C TRP A 933 -8.68 52.52 13.42
N LEU A 934 -9.09 51.31 13.83
CA LEU A 934 -8.67 50.71 15.09
C LEU A 934 -7.15 50.43 15.11
N LEU A 935 -6.57 50.00 13.98
CA LEU A 935 -5.12 49.79 13.85
C LEU A 935 -4.33 51.09 13.99
N GLN A 936 -4.87 52.21 13.48
CA GLN A 936 -4.27 53.53 13.69
C GLN A 936 -4.25 53.88 15.17
N LEU A 937 -5.39 53.77 15.87
CA LEU A 937 -5.47 54.02 17.31
C LEU A 937 -4.51 53.13 18.11
N ALA A 938 -4.42 51.84 17.77
CA ALA A 938 -3.52 50.90 18.43
C ALA A 938 -2.04 51.21 18.16
N SER A 939 -1.70 51.64 16.95
CA SER A 939 -0.33 52.03 16.58
C SER A 939 0.10 53.28 17.34
N ASP A 940 -0.76 54.29 17.40
CA ASP A 940 -0.51 55.55 18.10
C ASP A 940 -0.36 55.31 19.61
N ALA A 941 -1.28 54.55 20.20
CA ALA A 941 -1.21 54.20 21.63
C ALA A 941 0.06 53.41 21.96
N LEU A 942 0.53 52.53 21.07
CA LEU A 942 1.78 51.80 21.29
C LEU A 942 3.01 52.71 21.20
N GLN A 943 3.06 53.62 20.23
CA GLN A 943 4.16 54.59 20.09
C GLN A 943 4.25 55.53 21.30
N GLU A 944 3.10 55.96 21.83
CA GLU A 944 3.00 56.84 22.99
C GLU A 944 3.03 56.08 24.33
N GLN A 945 3.18 54.74 24.31
CA GLN A 945 3.17 53.86 25.47
C GLN A 945 1.91 53.99 26.35
N ARG A 946 0.76 54.28 25.72
CA ARG A 946 -0.54 54.35 26.39
C ARG A 946 -1.18 52.96 26.53
N PRO A 947 -1.92 52.71 27.62
CA PRO A 947 -2.71 51.49 27.77
C PRO A 947 -3.88 51.47 26.77
N GLN A 948 -4.16 50.30 26.19
CA GLN A 948 -5.24 50.13 25.21
C GLN A 948 -6.47 49.43 25.80
N ASP A 949 -6.28 48.60 26.82
CA ASP A 949 -7.37 47.85 27.44
C ASP A 949 -8.05 48.65 28.55
N ALA A 950 -9.33 48.40 28.77
CA ALA A 950 -10.19 49.20 29.63
C ALA A 950 -10.98 48.35 30.64
N LEU A 951 -11.12 48.89 31.85
CA LEU A 951 -12.07 48.43 32.85
C LEU A 951 -13.27 49.39 32.85
N LEU A 952 -14.47 48.88 32.63
CA LEU A 952 -15.72 49.65 32.64
C LEU A 952 -16.58 49.24 33.84
N ASP A 953 -16.89 50.21 34.70
CA ASP A 953 -17.78 50.07 35.85
C ASP A 953 -19.06 50.88 35.59
N LEU A 954 -20.18 50.17 35.51
CA LEU A 954 -21.51 50.71 35.29
C LEU A 954 -22.37 50.46 36.53
N ARG A 955 -22.82 51.54 37.17
CA ARG A 955 -23.63 51.47 38.40
C ARG A 955 -24.81 52.43 38.39
N ILE A 956 -25.89 52.05 39.06
CA ILE A 956 -26.98 52.96 39.41
C ILE A 956 -26.90 53.35 40.90
N GLY A 957 -27.16 54.62 41.20
CA GLY A 957 -27.18 55.11 42.58
C GLY A 957 -28.30 54.47 43.40
N ALA A 958 -28.01 54.13 44.67
CA ALA A 958 -28.98 53.47 45.56
C ALA A 958 -30.29 54.27 45.72
N SER A 959 -30.20 55.61 45.72
CA SER A 959 -31.37 56.49 45.80
C SER A 959 -32.26 56.46 44.55
N GLU A 960 -31.71 56.19 43.37
CA GLU A 960 -32.47 56.02 42.12
C GLU A 960 -33.15 54.65 42.08
N LEU A 961 -32.41 53.61 42.48
CA LEU A 961 -32.89 52.24 42.56
C LEU A 961 -34.01 52.07 43.60
N HIS A 962 -33.96 52.82 44.71
CA HIS A 962 -35.02 52.82 45.73
C HIS A 962 -36.27 53.59 45.29
N ARG A 963 -36.12 54.74 44.62
CA ARG A 963 -37.26 55.55 44.16
C ARG A 963 -37.99 54.88 42.99
N HIS A 964 -37.27 54.28 42.05
CA HIS A 964 -37.83 53.76 40.80
C HIS A 964 -37.16 52.44 40.34
N PRO A 965 -37.35 51.31 41.05
CA PRO A 965 -36.56 50.09 40.86
C PRO A 965 -36.68 49.48 39.46
N ALA A 966 -37.89 49.40 38.90
CA ALA A 966 -38.11 48.78 37.59
C ALA A 966 -37.51 49.59 36.44
N ASP A 967 -37.73 50.92 36.44
CA ASP A 967 -37.23 51.80 35.38
C ASP A 967 -35.72 52.00 35.46
N ALA A 968 -35.15 52.07 36.66
CA ALA A 968 -33.72 52.11 36.88
C ALA A 968 -33.03 50.83 36.36
N ARG A 969 -33.53 49.64 36.70
CA ARG A 969 -32.97 48.36 36.20
C ARG A 969 -33.03 48.26 34.68
N ARG A 970 -34.15 48.69 34.08
CA ARG A 970 -34.29 48.73 32.61
C ARG A 970 -33.25 49.67 31.98
N TRP A 971 -33.05 50.86 32.56
CA TRP A 971 -32.05 51.81 32.08
C TRP A 971 -30.62 51.26 32.18
N TRP A 972 -30.27 50.65 33.31
CA TRP A 972 -28.99 49.97 33.49
C TRP A 972 -28.77 48.87 32.45
N GLN A 973 -29.78 48.02 32.22
CA GLN A 973 -29.69 46.92 31.26
C GLN A 973 -29.49 47.45 29.83
N GLN A 974 -30.17 48.53 29.45
CA GLN A 974 -29.99 49.17 28.13
C GLN A 974 -28.57 49.70 27.94
N LEU A 975 -27.99 50.36 28.95
CA LEU A 975 -26.61 50.84 28.88
C LEU A 975 -25.60 49.69 28.87
N LEU A 976 -25.83 48.62 29.66
CA LEU A 976 -24.98 47.44 29.62
C LEU A 976 -24.99 46.79 28.23
N GLN A 977 -26.16 46.62 27.63
CA GLN A 977 -26.28 46.07 26.28
C GLN A 977 -25.63 46.97 25.22
N MET A 978 -25.71 48.30 25.38
CA MET A 978 -25.02 49.25 24.51
C MET A 978 -23.49 49.03 24.50
N TYR A 979 -22.87 48.88 25.66
CA TYR A 979 -21.42 48.63 25.74
C TYR A 979 -21.01 47.24 25.25
N LEU A 980 -21.82 46.22 25.52
CA LEU A 980 -21.59 44.87 24.99
C LEU A 980 -21.70 44.83 23.46
N ALA A 981 -22.70 45.52 22.90
CA ALA A 981 -22.89 45.63 21.45
C ALA A 981 -21.74 46.42 20.80
N TRP A 982 -21.32 47.52 21.41
CA TRP A 982 -20.16 48.32 20.96
C TRP A 982 -18.89 47.48 20.86
N ALA A 983 -18.57 46.71 21.92
CA ALA A 983 -17.39 45.84 21.94
C ALA A 983 -17.49 44.73 20.89
N ALA A 984 -18.67 44.13 20.73
CA ALA A 984 -18.90 43.06 19.76
C ALA A 984 -18.75 43.54 18.30
N GLN A 985 -19.22 44.74 17.98
CA GLN A 985 -19.07 45.33 16.64
C GLN A 985 -17.61 45.62 16.28
N ARG A 986 -16.78 45.97 17.27
CA ARG A 986 -15.35 46.29 17.11
C ARG A 986 -14.42 45.09 17.30
N ASN A 987 -14.98 43.88 17.38
CA ASN A 987 -14.25 42.63 17.63
C ASN A 987 -13.36 42.68 18.89
N MET A 988 -13.82 43.37 19.94
CA MET A 988 -13.11 43.44 21.22
C MET A 988 -13.53 42.28 22.13
N ARG A 989 -12.57 41.81 22.95
CA ARG A 989 -12.82 40.76 23.94
C ARG A 989 -13.40 41.39 25.20
N VAL A 990 -14.53 40.88 25.67
CA VAL A 990 -15.15 41.31 26.93
C VAL A 990 -15.12 40.17 27.94
N GLU A 991 -14.66 40.47 29.14
CA GLU A 991 -14.75 39.63 30.32
C GLU A 991 -15.66 40.32 31.35
N VAL A 992 -16.77 39.68 31.72
CA VAL A 992 -17.68 40.20 32.74
C VAL A 992 -17.13 39.80 34.11
N LEU A 993 -16.51 40.74 34.82
CA LEU A 993 -15.90 40.50 36.12
C LEU A 993 -16.94 40.43 37.24
N GLN A 994 -17.99 41.25 37.13
CA GLN A 994 -19.12 41.24 38.06
C GLN A 994 -20.37 41.72 37.33
N GLN A 995 -21.51 41.09 37.61
CA GLN A 995 -22.82 41.55 37.16
C GLN A 995 -23.86 41.26 38.24
N ASP A 996 -24.44 42.32 38.80
CA ASP A 996 -25.53 42.26 39.77
C ASP A 996 -26.72 43.08 39.25
N PRO A 997 -27.70 42.42 38.60
CA PRO A 997 -28.90 43.09 38.10
C PRO A 997 -29.79 43.67 39.20
N GLU A 998 -29.77 43.08 40.41
CA GLU A 998 -30.62 43.52 41.53
C GLU A 998 -30.09 44.84 42.11
N GLN A 999 -28.77 45.01 42.15
CA GLN A 999 -28.09 46.23 42.58
C GLN A 999 -27.79 47.21 41.43
N GLY A 1000 -28.05 46.82 40.17
CA GLY A 1000 -27.75 47.63 38.99
C GLY A 1000 -26.26 47.93 38.84
N ARG A 1001 -25.39 46.92 39.03
CA ARG A 1001 -23.92 47.02 38.91
C ARG A 1001 -23.37 46.05 37.87
N ALA A 1002 -22.52 46.53 36.97
CA ALA A 1002 -21.73 45.70 36.06
C ALA A 1002 -20.27 46.19 36.05
N TRP A 1003 -19.34 45.25 36.02
CA TRP A 1003 -17.91 45.52 35.89
C TRP A 1003 -17.34 44.63 34.79
N LEU A 1004 -16.78 45.26 33.76
CA LEU A 1004 -16.31 44.63 32.54
C LEU A 1004 -14.82 44.92 32.36
N ALA A 1005 -14.03 43.92 31.97
CA ALA A 1005 -12.73 44.12 31.35
C ALA A 1005 -12.87 43.97 29.85
N ILE A 1006 -12.45 44.99 29.10
CA ILE A 1006 -12.58 45.05 27.64
C ILE A 1006 -11.18 45.21 27.06
N ALA A 1007 -10.76 44.22 26.26
CA ALA A 1007 -9.46 44.17 25.64
C ALA A 1007 -9.57 44.22 24.11
N GLY A 1008 -8.75 45.05 23.47
CA GLY A 1008 -8.79 45.26 22.03
C GLY A 1008 -8.17 46.59 21.59
N PHE A 1009 -8.01 46.76 20.28
CA PHE A 1009 -7.38 47.94 19.70
C PHE A 1009 -8.10 49.24 20.10
N GLY A 1010 -7.43 50.09 20.89
CA GLY A 1010 -7.95 51.40 21.30
C GLY A 1010 -9.16 51.36 22.25
N ALA A 1011 -9.43 50.25 22.96
CA ALA A 1011 -10.61 50.14 23.81
C ALA A 1011 -10.72 51.24 24.87
N LEU A 1012 -9.59 51.58 25.53
CA LEU A 1012 -9.52 52.66 26.51
C LEU A 1012 -9.79 54.02 25.89
N ASP A 1013 -9.13 54.36 24.78
CA ASP A 1013 -9.27 55.66 24.13
C ASP A 1013 -10.72 55.93 23.68
N LEU A 1014 -11.40 54.88 23.23
CA LEU A 1014 -12.78 54.95 22.77
C LEU A 1014 -13.80 54.98 23.91
N LEU A 1015 -13.48 54.39 25.07
CA LEU A 1015 -14.38 54.35 26.22
C LEU A 1015 -14.10 55.45 27.25
N GLN A 1016 -12.90 56.01 27.31
CA GLN A 1016 -12.55 57.05 28.29
C GLN A 1016 -13.53 58.25 28.27
N PRO A 1017 -13.98 58.75 27.09
CA PRO A 1017 -15.00 59.81 27.00
C PRO A 1017 -16.37 59.43 27.58
N GLU A 1018 -16.62 58.16 27.87
CA GLU A 1018 -17.87 57.66 28.46
C GLU A 1018 -17.92 57.85 29.98
N THR A 1019 -16.82 58.23 30.61
CA THR A 1019 -16.77 58.43 32.06
C THR A 1019 -17.66 59.61 32.48
N GLY A 1020 -18.75 59.33 33.20
CA GLY A 1020 -19.68 60.34 33.68
C GLY A 1020 -21.09 59.80 33.95
N LEU A 1021 -22.05 60.72 34.08
CA LEU A 1021 -23.47 60.40 34.27
C LEU A 1021 -24.18 60.27 32.92
N HIS A 1022 -24.83 59.14 32.71
CA HIS A 1022 -25.75 58.86 31.61
C HIS A 1022 -27.18 59.05 32.10
N VAL A 1023 -27.83 60.12 31.66
CA VAL A 1023 -29.14 60.56 32.15
C VAL A 1023 -30.22 60.27 31.13
N GLN A 1024 -31.20 59.44 31.49
CA GLN A 1024 -32.43 59.24 30.71
C GLN A 1024 -33.48 60.25 31.17
N GLU A 1025 -34.03 61.02 30.24
CA GLU A 1025 -35.10 61.99 30.45
C GLU A 1025 -36.43 61.40 29.94
N GLN A 1026 -37.43 61.33 30.82
CA GLN A 1026 -38.81 60.93 30.50
C GLN A 1026 -39.74 62.13 30.77
N ASP A 1027 -40.46 62.59 29.75
CA ASP A 1027 -41.60 63.49 29.94
C ASP A 1027 -42.85 62.64 30.18
N ALA A 1028 -43.45 62.80 31.35
CA ALA A 1028 -44.82 62.38 31.66
C ALA A 1028 -45.64 63.66 31.93
N ASP A 1029 -46.95 63.62 31.69
CA ASP A 1029 -47.94 64.72 31.77
C ASP A 1029 -48.09 65.43 33.15
N GLU A 1030 -47.03 65.53 33.96
CA GLU A 1030 -46.95 66.20 35.26
C GLU A 1030 -45.83 67.25 35.29
N PRO A 1031 -45.88 68.29 36.15
CA PRO A 1031 -45.03 69.49 36.05
C PRO A 1031 -43.53 69.30 36.39
N ALA A 1032 -43.02 68.06 36.49
CA ALA A 1032 -41.61 67.77 36.81
C ALA A 1032 -41.01 66.70 35.88
N LEU A 1033 -39.97 67.08 35.11
CA LEU A 1033 -39.14 66.19 34.28
C LEU A 1033 -38.58 65.02 35.10
N ARG A 1034 -38.94 63.78 34.73
CA ARG A 1034 -38.41 62.56 35.37
C ARG A 1034 -37.04 62.21 34.79
N ARG A 1035 -36.04 62.04 35.65
CA ARG A 1035 -34.64 61.79 35.26
C ARG A 1035 -34.09 60.56 35.96
N LEU A 1036 -33.61 59.58 35.20
CA LEU A 1036 -32.89 58.40 35.71
C LEU A 1036 -31.42 58.54 35.35
N SER A 1037 -30.53 58.35 36.32
CA SER A 1037 -29.09 58.48 36.11
C SER A 1037 -28.35 57.18 36.37
N ALA A 1038 -27.42 56.86 35.48
CA ALA A 1038 -26.45 55.78 35.65
C ALA A 1038 -25.04 56.36 35.57
N GLN A 1039 -24.16 55.86 36.43
CA GLN A 1039 -22.76 56.25 36.49
C GLN A 1039 -21.93 55.23 35.72
N VAL A 1040 -21.11 55.74 34.79
CA VAL A 1040 -20.11 54.96 34.05
C VAL A 1040 -18.73 55.48 34.43
N ARG A 1041 -17.83 54.58 34.79
CA ARG A 1041 -16.41 54.87 35.02
C ARG A 1041 -15.56 53.97 34.14
N VAL A 1042 -14.57 54.56 33.49
CA VAL A 1042 -13.62 53.83 32.65
C VAL A 1042 -12.21 54.06 33.19
N ALA A 1043 -11.47 52.98 33.39
CA ALA A 1043 -10.10 52.98 33.89
C ALA A 1043 -9.21 52.11 32.98
N PRO A 1044 -7.89 52.34 32.92
CA PRO A 1044 -6.98 51.46 32.18
C PRO A 1044 -6.88 50.07 32.84
N ASP A 1045 -6.89 49.01 32.04
CA ASP A 1045 -6.49 47.66 32.48
C ASP A 1045 -4.99 47.49 32.23
N LEU A 1046 -4.19 47.48 33.31
CA LEU A 1046 -2.72 47.47 33.22
C LEU A 1046 -2.16 46.05 33.40
N PRO A 1047 -1.24 45.61 32.52
CA PRO A 1047 -0.70 44.26 32.58
C PRO A 1047 0.06 44.03 33.89
N GLY A 1048 -0.23 42.91 34.55
CA GLY A 1048 0.41 42.53 35.83
C GLY A 1048 -0.13 43.25 37.07
N GLN A 1049 -1.12 44.14 36.95
CA GLN A 1049 -1.79 44.76 38.09
C GLN A 1049 -3.09 44.03 38.44
N ALA A 1050 -3.39 43.93 39.74
CA ALA A 1050 -4.67 43.38 40.19
C ALA A 1050 -5.80 44.36 39.85
N ARG A 1051 -6.79 43.90 39.08
CA ARG A 1051 -8.01 44.65 38.78
C ARG A 1051 -8.77 44.91 40.08
N ARG A 1052 -9.09 46.17 40.38
CA ARG A 1052 -9.87 46.57 41.57
C ARG A 1052 -11.01 47.50 41.15
N ALA A 1053 -12.19 47.28 41.73
CA ALA A 1053 -13.32 48.20 41.59
C ALA A 1053 -13.01 49.53 42.31
N SER A 1054 -13.47 50.65 41.74
CA SER A 1054 -13.30 51.97 42.33
C SER A 1054 -14.45 52.28 43.29
N ASP A 1055 -14.16 52.43 44.59
CA ASP A 1055 -15.17 52.80 45.61
C ASP A 1055 -15.32 54.32 45.80
N ALA A 1056 -14.67 55.15 44.98
CA ALA A 1056 -14.73 56.60 45.11
C ALA A 1056 -16.09 57.15 44.64
N ASP A 1057 -16.67 58.07 45.41
CA ASP A 1057 -17.92 58.79 45.13
C ASP A 1057 -17.57 60.23 44.69
N ASP A 1058 -16.97 60.36 43.52
CA ASP A 1058 -16.57 61.66 42.95
C ASP A 1058 -17.76 62.37 42.27
N GLU A 1059 -17.76 63.71 42.26
CA GLU A 1059 -18.70 64.52 41.47
C GLU A 1059 -18.52 64.26 39.97
N LEU A 1060 -19.37 63.39 39.40
CA LEU A 1060 -19.36 63.10 37.96
C LEU A 1060 -20.18 64.11 37.17
N ARG A 1061 -19.59 64.58 36.05
CA ARG A 1061 -20.28 65.41 35.06
C ARG A 1061 -21.26 64.57 34.23
N VAL A 1062 -22.29 65.20 33.69
CA VAL A 1062 -23.21 64.54 32.74
C VAL A 1062 -22.48 64.29 31.42
N CYS A 1063 -22.26 63.02 31.10
CA CYS A 1063 -21.64 62.57 29.86
C CYS A 1063 -22.66 62.63 28.71
N ARG A 1064 -23.82 61.98 28.88
CA ARG A 1064 -24.86 61.89 27.86
C ARG A 1064 -26.27 62.03 28.42
N ARG A 1065 -27.15 62.66 27.63
CA ARG A 1065 -28.59 62.74 27.90
C ARG A 1065 -29.37 62.01 26.81
N TYR A 1066 -30.30 61.16 27.22
CA TYR A 1066 -31.12 60.32 26.35
C TYR A 1066 -32.59 60.65 26.57
N ARG A 1067 -33.24 61.22 25.55
CA ARG A 1067 -34.69 61.47 25.53
C ARG A 1067 -35.35 60.47 24.61
N ILE A 1068 -36.40 59.79 25.09
CA ILE A 1068 -37.08 58.73 24.33
C ILE A 1068 -38.28 59.27 23.53
N ALA A 1069 -39.07 60.18 24.12
CA ALA A 1069 -40.30 60.73 23.53
C ALA A 1069 -40.46 62.23 23.92
N PRO A 1070 -41.30 63.03 23.20
CA PRO A 1070 -42.01 62.69 21.95
C PRO A 1070 -41.10 62.63 20.72
N ALA A 1071 -39.86 63.14 20.81
CA ALA A 1071 -38.85 63.03 19.76
C ALA A 1071 -37.54 62.45 20.34
N PRO A 1072 -37.13 61.24 19.90
CA PRO A 1072 -35.92 60.59 20.41
C PRO A 1072 -34.72 61.48 20.12
N LEU A 1073 -33.91 61.75 21.13
CA LEU A 1073 -32.75 62.63 21.03
C LEU A 1073 -31.68 62.19 22.02
N VAL A 1074 -30.47 61.97 21.52
CA VAL A 1074 -29.28 61.81 22.35
C VAL A 1074 -28.42 63.06 22.22
N ARG A 1075 -27.97 63.59 23.36
CA ARG A 1075 -27.01 64.69 23.44
C ARG A 1075 -25.75 64.19 24.14
N ASP A 1076 -24.64 64.17 23.42
CA ASP A 1076 -23.32 63.89 23.98
C ASP A 1076 -22.64 65.20 24.39
N SER A 1077 -22.34 65.33 25.67
CA SER A 1077 -21.75 66.54 26.25
C SER A 1077 -20.22 66.53 26.20
N VAL A 1078 -19.61 65.38 25.90
CA VAL A 1078 -18.15 65.18 25.86
C VAL A 1078 -17.65 65.32 24.42
N ARG A 1079 -18.30 64.65 23.48
CA ARG A 1079 -17.98 64.66 22.04
C ARG A 1079 -18.76 65.70 21.25
N GLY A 1080 -19.73 66.38 21.87
CA GLY A 1080 -20.40 67.56 21.31
C GLY A 1080 -21.45 67.30 20.22
N TRP A 1081 -21.80 66.04 19.93
CA TRP A 1081 -22.80 65.71 18.89
C TRP A 1081 -24.22 65.54 19.46
N ARG A 1082 -25.21 65.68 18.58
CA ARG A 1082 -26.63 65.44 18.87
C ARG A 1082 -27.24 64.57 17.79
N SER A 1083 -28.01 63.55 18.16
CA SER A 1083 -28.58 62.60 17.20
C SER A 1083 -29.99 62.19 17.55
N GLY A 1084 -30.86 62.13 16.54
CA GLY A 1084 -32.19 61.52 16.65
C GLY A 1084 -32.18 60.00 16.52
N ARG A 1085 -31.05 59.38 16.13
CA ARG A 1085 -30.90 57.93 15.94
C ARG A 1085 -30.57 57.23 17.26
N LEU A 1086 -31.50 57.28 18.21
CA LEU A 1086 -31.35 56.66 19.54
C LEU A 1086 -30.99 55.17 19.43
N GLU A 1087 -31.59 54.45 18.49
CA GLU A 1087 -31.34 53.01 18.28
C GLU A 1087 -29.90 52.70 17.85
N ARG A 1088 -29.27 53.52 17.00
CA ARG A 1088 -27.87 53.31 16.61
C ARG A 1088 -26.92 53.58 17.79
N VAL A 1089 -27.20 54.60 18.59
CA VAL A 1089 -26.41 54.92 19.79
C VAL A 1089 -26.51 53.77 20.80
N LEU A 1090 -27.73 53.31 21.12
CA LEU A 1090 -27.95 52.17 22.01
C LEU A 1090 -27.47 50.83 21.41
N GLY A 1091 -27.33 50.76 20.08
CA GLY A 1091 -26.73 49.65 19.36
C GLY A 1091 -25.20 49.65 19.37
N GLY A 1092 -24.54 50.67 19.93
CA GLY A 1092 -23.09 50.71 20.06
C GLY A 1092 -22.35 51.59 19.04
N ASP A 1093 -23.03 52.42 18.24
CA ASP A 1093 -22.38 53.30 17.24
C ASP A 1093 -21.93 54.67 17.81
N PHE A 1094 -21.88 54.83 19.14
CA PHE A 1094 -21.75 56.15 19.79
C PHE A 1094 -20.39 56.86 19.59
N ASP A 1095 -19.35 56.15 19.15
CA ASP A 1095 -17.99 56.62 18.86
C ASP A 1095 -17.73 56.91 17.38
N VAL A 1096 -18.59 56.39 16.50
CA VAL A 1096 -18.59 56.66 15.05
C VAL A 1096 -19.65 57.70 14.64
N MET A 1097 -20.32 58.32 15.62
CA MET A 1097 -21.28 59.39 15.36
C MET A 1097 -20.56 60.64 14.83
N PRO A 1098 -21.06 61.27 13.75
CA PRO A 1098 -20.47 62.50 13.24
C PRO A 1098 -20.60 63.63 14.27
N SER A 1099 -19.53 64.40 14.46
CA SER A 1099 -19.58 65.65 15.21
C SER A 1099 -20.51 66.64 14.50
N ALA A 1100 -21.43 67.26 15.24
CA ALA A 1100 -22.43 68.18 14.70
C ALA A 1100 -21.85 69.53 14.29
#